data_AF-A0A0D2AWC8-F1
#
_entry.id   AF-A0A0D2AWC8-F1
#
_cell.length_a   1.000
_cell.length_b   1.000
_cell.length_c   1.000
_cell.angle_alpha   90.00
_cell.angle_beta   90.00
_cell.angle_gamma   90.00
#
_symmetry.space_group_name_H-M   'P 1'
#
loop_
_entity.id
_entity.type
_entity.pdbx_description
1 polymer ?
#
loop_
_entity_poly.entity_id
_entity_poly.type
_entity_poly.pdbx_seq_one_letter_code
_entity_poly.pdbx_strand_id
1 'polypeptide(L)'
;MGVELAPVKALLDEIHPSLLGLPDRNSYVLGAIGGHNIVIAVLPEIGNNAASVAATQLINDFPSVRFGLLVGIGGGVPDLPRVDIRLGDIVISKPTKTAGGVIQYDLGKETVHGFERTGTLDKPPPVLRAAVQQLAADHELVDSKVPEYLLQMLGKWPKMKEKYIYPGTESDQLFETTYDHHRGEDCVDCDSSRVIKRRPRSSTNPVVHYGTIGSANRVLKNAAERDKLKNTNLDIICVEMEAAGLMDSFPCLVIRGICDYADSHKNKQWQPYAAAVAAAYMKELLSVIPSRDISSASHASEVTKVPQDQLVSYPVHWTIIRPKNPLFTGREELLSELEDIAHRTVKNTKRQDPSCIVISGMGGQGKSEICIQLAHRIRHLFWGIFWVDVSTPSLAETGFLSIASRLQTGAQTWKGALQSLSNCKEPWFLILDNADDVDVDYQQYFPSTALGLVLLTSRNAECREYATQKWIDLEGLPMAQARELLLRAASIPRNRHEMLDADARAVTSLLQSHPLALIQAGAYVSRGHCVLKDYPKEYQRQRERLMRFRPSQARSRYGDVYATFEASAEILQSTNTESAHDSLQLLDVMASLGSSRLPLQLFEAGWNEAQKISSDHVDEEKLSRLTMWHADHLLPLISADREHWDSFRLIEAINLLKAFSLLATDTADGAMTSISMHPLIHV
;
A
#
# COMPACT_ATOMS: atom_id res chain seq x y z
N MET A 1 11.36 -15.32 20.37
CA MET A 1 11.71 -16.29 19.30
C MET A 1 12.69 -17.39 19.69
N GLY A 2 13.81 -17.13 20.39
CA GLY A 2 14.69 -18.23 20.84
C GLY A 2 13.98 -19.31 21.68
N VAL A 3 12.94 -18.91 22.43
CA VAL A 3 12.09 -19.82 23.23
C VAL A 3 11.20 -20.73 22.38
N GLU A 4 10.82 -20.30 21.18
CA GLU A 4 9.98 -21.07 20.24
C GLU A 4 10.82 -21.93 19.30
N LEU A 5 11.99 -21.44 18.89
CA LEU A 5 12.90 -22.16 18.02
C LEU A 5 13.47 -23.43 18.69
N ALA A 6 13.81 -23.35 19.98
CA ALA A 6 14.45 -24.46 20.69
C ALA A 6 13.64 -25.78 20.65
N PRO A 7 12.33 -25.82 20.99
CA PRO A 7 11.55 -27.05 20.93
C PRO A 7 11.35 -27.56 19.50
N VAL A 8 11.18 -26.68 18.51
CA VAL A 8 11.09 -27.09 17.10
C VAL A 8 12.37 -27.80 16.66
N LYS A 9 13.55 -27.24 16.99
CA LYS A 9 14.85 -27.90 16.71
C LYS A 9 15.02 -29.20 17.47
N ALA A 10 14.60 -29.24 18.73
CA ALA A 10 14.79 -30.40 19.60
C ALA A 10 13.97 -31.63 19.14
N LEU A 11 12.84 -31.38 18.48
CA LEU A 11 11.91 -32.40 17.98
C LEU A 11 12.22 -32.90 16.56
N LEU A 12 13.18 -32.29 15.85
CA LEU A 12 13.71 -32.85 14.60
C LEU A 12 14.22 -34.28 14.83
N ASP A 13 13.87 -35.17 13.90
CA ASP A 13 14.41 -36.53 13.86
C ASP A 13 15.91 -36.47 13.55
N GLU A 14 16.25 -35.66 12.53
CA GLU A 14 17.61 -35.42 12.06
C GLU A 14 17.88 -33.92 11.86
N ILE A 15 19.10 -33.46 12.17
CA ILE A 15 19.56 -32.09 11.91
C ILE A 15 20.58 -32.16 10.76
N HIS A 16 20.33 -31.42 9.69
CA HIS A 16 21.21 -31.39 8.52
C HIS A 16 22.27 -30.28 8.66
N PRO A 17 23.45 -30.44 8.03
CA PRO A 17 24.45 -29.36 7.94
C PRO A 17 23.91 -28.12 7.22
N SER A 18 24.43 -26.95 7.58
CA SER A 18 24.12 -25.70 6.85
C SER A 18 24.59 -25.77 5.41
N LEU A 19 23.78 -25.24 4.48
CA LEU A 19 24.16 -25.12 3.07
C LEU A 19 25.08 -23.91 2.86
N LEU A 20 26.22 -24.12 2.19
CA LEU A 20 27.15 -23.05 1.81
C LEU A 20 26.59 -22.27 0.60
N GLY A 21 26.67 -20.94 0.63
CA GLY A 21 26.29 -20.08 -0.50
C GLY A 21 24.83 -19.60 -0.51
N LEU A 22 24.07 -19.80 0.57
CA LEU A 22 22.80 -19.10 0.75
C LEU A 22 23.06 -17.59 0.95
N PRO A 23 22.24 -16.68 0.40
CA PRO A 23 22.36 -15.25 0.64
C PRO A 23 22.31 -14.94 2.15
N ASP A 24 23.12 -14.00 2.65
CA ASP A 24 23.22 -13.58 4.06
C ASP A 24 21.97 -12.87 4.64
N ARG A 25 20.77 -13.19 4.13
CA ARG A 25 19.53 -12.44 4.40
C ARG A 25 18.67 -13.03 5.51
N ASN A 26 18.77 -14.33 5.79
CA ASN A 26 18.02 -15.04 6.84
C ASN A 26 18.84 -16.16 7.49
N SER A 27 18.51 -16.50 8.74
CA SER A 27 19.08 -17.65 9.44
C SER A 27 18.16 -18.86 9.34
N TYR A 28 18.70 -19.98 8.83
CA TYR A 28 17.96 -21.23 8.63
C TYR A 28 18.52 -22.37 9.47
N VAL A 29 17.62 -23.22 9.96
CA VAL A 29 17.96 -24.56 10.47
C VAL A 29 17.35 -25.61 9.55
N LEU A 30 18.16 -26.58 9.15
CA LEU A 30 17.77 -27.64 8.24
C LEU A 30 17.66 -28.97 8.99
N GLY A 31 16.68 -29.80 8.65
CA GLY A 31 16.52 -31.11 9.27
C GLY A 31 15.41 -31.94 8.64
N ALA A 32 14.96 -32.96 9.36
CA ALA A 32 13.86 -33.82 8.94
C ALA A 32 12.91 -34.20 10.08
N ILE A 33 11.63 -34.40 9.75
CA ILE A 33 10.60 -34.96 10.63
C ILE A 33 9.72 -35.90 9.81
N GLY A 34 9.52 -37.14 10.25
CA GLY A 34 8.52 -38.04 9.66
C GLY A 34 8.73 -38.31 8.16
N GLY A 35 9.99 -38.30 7.70
CA GLY A 35 10.36 -38.45 6.28
C GLY A 35 10.26 -37.17 5.44
N HIS A 36 9.91 -36.03 6.04
CA HIS A 36 9.88 -34.72 5.36
C HIS A 36 11.16 -33.94 5.62
N ASN A 37 11.71 -33.30 4.58
CA ASN A 37 12.78 -32.32 4.73
C ASN A 37 12.20 -31.00 5.24
N ILE A 38 12.74 -30.47 6.32
CA ILE A 38 12.26 -29.28 7.01
C ILE A 38 13.30 -28.16 6.93
N VAL A 39 12.84 -26.95 6.61
CA VAL A 39 13.59 -25.70 6.70
C VAL A 39 12.89 -24.83 7.74
N ILE A 40 13.62 -24.40 8.76
CA ILE A 40 13.12 -23.54 9.82
C ILE A 40 13.76 -22.16 9.64
N ALA A 41 12.95 -21.16 9.30
CA ALA A 41 13.37 -19.75 9.34
C ALA A 41 13.22 -19.19 10.76
N VAL A 42 14.21 -18.42 11.19
CA VAL A 42 14.12 -17.61 12.40
C VAL A 42 13.71 -16.20 11.99
N LEU A 43 12.57 -15.69 12.46
CA LEU A 43 12.25 -14.29 12.21
C LEU A 43 13.23 -13.42 13.01
N PRO A 44 13.66 -12.26 12.49
CA PRO A 44 14.51 -11.34 13.23
C PRO A 44 13.72 -10.56 14.29
N GLU A 45 12.46 -10.21 13.99
CA GLU A 45 11.55 -9.45 14.85
C GLU A 45 10.13 -10.04 14.82
N ILE A 46 9.33 -9.69 15.83
CA ILE A 46 7.91 -10.07 15.94
C ILE A 46 7.07 -9.17 15.03
N GLY A 47 6.04 -9.73 14.39
CA GLY A 47 5.04 -8.97 13.63
C GLY A 47 4.86 -9.41 12.18
N ASN A 48 3.75 -8.99 11.59
CA ASN A 48 3.31 -9.38 10.24
C ASN A 48 4.34 -9.10 9.14
N ASN A 49 4.98 -7.92 9.14
CA ASN A 49 5.95 -7.56 8.10
C ASN A 49 7.21 -8.45 8.15
N ALA A 50 7.75 -8.67 9.35
CA ALA A 50 8.93 -9.52 9.54
C ALA A 50 8.64 -10.97 9.16
N ALA A 51 7.46 -11.48 9.53
CA ALA A 51 6.98 -12.80 9.12
C ALA A 51 6.89 -12.91 7.59
N SER A 52 6.21 -11.97 6.93
CA SER A 52 6.05 -11.95 5.46
C SER A 52 7.37 -11.93 4.71
N VAL A 53 8.33 -11.11 5.16
CA VAL A 53 9.67 -11.02 4.53
C VAL A 53 10.42 -12.34 4.68
N ALA A 54 10.41 -12.91 5.89
CA ALA A 54 11.11 -14.16 6.15
C ALA A 54 10.54 -15.34 5.36
N ALA A 55 9.20 -15.45 5.27
CA ALA A 55 8.54 -16.50 4.48
C ALA A 55 8.80 -16.34 2.98
N THR A 56 8.71 -15.12 2.45
CA THR A 56 9.00 -14.83 1.04
C THR A 56 10.43 -15.26 0.70
N GLN A 57 11.39 -14.90 1.55
CA GLN A 57 12.79 -15.25 1.35
C GLN A 57 13.01 -16.77 1.50
N LEU A 58 12.35 -17.45 2.45
CA LEU A 58 12.42 -18.91 2.60
C LEU A 58 11.93 -19.63 1.34
N ILE A 59 10.82 -19.21 0.75
CA ILE A 59 10.29 -19.81 -0.49
C ILE A 59 11.26 -19.60 -1.66
N ASN A 60 11.90 -18.44 -1.72
CA ASN A 60 12.88 -18.11 -2.76
C ASN A 60 14.17 -18.92 -2.62
N ASP A 61 14.69 -19.05 -1.39
CA ASP A 61 15.91 -19.81 -1.11
C ASP A 61 15.69 -21.32 -1.22
N PHE A 62 14.47 -21.80 -0.94
CA PHE A 62 14.10 -23.21 -0.98
C PHE A 62 12.87 -23.45 -1.87
N PRO A 63 13.03 -23.46 -3.21
CA PRO A 63 11.93 -23.67 -4.16
C PRO A 63 11.17 -24.99 -3.98
N SER A 64 11.81 -25.97 -3.32
CA SER A 64 11.23 -27.30 -3.02
C SER A 64 10.24 -27.32 -1.84
N VAL A 65 10.11 -26.24 -1.08
CA VAL A 65 9.09 -26.13 -0.01
C VAL A 65 7.70 -26.23 -0.63
N ARG A 66 6.76 -26.95 0.00
CA ARG A 66 5.37 -27.17 -0.50
C ARG A 66 4.30 -26.45 0.31
N PHE A 67 4.48 -26.40 1.63
CA PHE A 67 3.62 -25.69 2.57
C PHE A 67 4.44 -25.24 3.78
N GLY A 68 3.88 -24.35 4.58
CA GLY A 68 4.44 -23.88 5.83
C GLY A 68 3.64 -24.29 7.05
N LEU A 69 4.29 -24.24 8.21
CA LEU A 69 3.64 -24.29 9.52
C LEU A 69 4.12 -23.07 10.30
N LEU A 70 3.20 -22.21 10.73
CA LEU A 70 3.51 -21.13 11.65
C LEU A 70 3.31 -21.65 13.08
N VAL A 71 4.41 -22.03 13.71
CA VAL A 71 4.42 -22.65 15.04
C VAL A 71 4.95 -21.65 16.05
N GLY A 72 4.18 -21.41 17.11
CA GLY A 72 4.61 -20.49 18.16
C GLY A 72 3.64 -20.45 19.33
N ILE A 73 3.70 -19.38 20.10
CA ILE A 73 2.81 -19.15 21.25
C ILE A 73 1.69 -18.16 20.91
N GLY A 74 0.59 -18.23 21.64
CA GLY A 74 -0.55 -17.33 21.51
C GLY A 74 -1.30 -17.14 22.83
N GLY A 75 -2.17 -16.13 22.86
CA GLY A 75 -3.07 -15.88 23.98
C GLY A 75 -4.41 -16.59 23.78
N GLY A 76 -4.86 -17.35 24.77
CA GLY A 76 -6.15 -18.04 24.74
C GLY A 76 -7.31 -17.08 24.98
N VAL A 77 -8.46 -17.36 24.35
CA VAL A 77 -9.71 -16.62 24.53
C VAL A 77 -10.79 -17.60 25.03
N PRO A 78 -10.88 -17.83 26.36
CA PRO A 78 -11.84 -18.79 26.92
C PRO A 78 -13.28 -18.27 26.87
N ASP A 79 -14.23 -19.08 26.42
CA ASP A 79 -15.66 -18.74 26.33
C ASP A 79 -16.48 -19.80 27.08
N LEU A 80 -16.49 -19.71 28.41
CA LEU A 80 -17.06 -20.75 29.27
C LEU A 80 -18.60 -20.74 29.26
N PRO A 81 -19.27 -21.92 29.26
CA PRO A 81 -18.68 -23.26 29.30
C PRO A 81 -18.35 -23.85 27.91
N ARG A 82 -18.57 -23.11 26.82
CA ARG A 82 -18.47 -23.61 25.44
C ARG A 82 -17.04 -23.97 25.03
N VAL A 83 -16.07 -23.12 25.37
CA VAL A 83 -14.65 -23.22 25.01
C VAL A 83 -13.81 -23.02 26.26
N ASP A 84 -13.42 -24.11 26.92
CA ASP A 84 -12.52 -24.10 28.09
C ASP A 84 -11.07 -24.29 27.65
N ILE A 85 -10.49 -23.26 27.03
CA ILE A 85 -9.06 -23.19 26.71
C ILE A 85 -8.25 -22.92 27.97
N ARG A 86 -7.15 -23.66 28.13
CA ARG A 86 -6.24 -23.57 29.28
C ARG A 86 -4.81 -23.26 28.88
N LEU A 87 -4.01 -22.76 29.82
CA LEU A 87 -2.58 -22.57 29.59
C LEU A 87 -1.92 -23.93 29.33
N GLY A 88 -1.06 -23.99 28.32
CA GLY A 88 -0.47 -25.24 27.83
C GLY A 88 -1.34 -26.04 26.87
N ASP A 89 -2.56 -25.60 26.55
CA ASP A 89 -3.32 -26.16 25.43
C ASP A 89 -2.75 -25.72 24.08
N ILE A 90 -3.25 -26.34 23.01
CA ILE A 90 -2.85 -26.08 21.63
C ILE A 90 -4.09 -25.61 20.85
N VAL A 91 -3.94 -24.55 20.05
CA VAL A 91 -4.96 -24.08 19.12
C VAL A 91 -4.46 -24.21 17.69
N ILE A 92 -5.27 -24.83 16.85
CA ILE A 92 -5.00 -25.05 15.42
C ILE A 92 -5.98 -24.21 14.60
N SER A 93 -5.46 -23.42 13.66
CA SER A 93 -6.32 -22.60 12.79
C SER A 93 -7.23 -23.49 11.94
N LYS A 94 -8.54 -23.35 12.11
CA LYS A 94 -9.56 -24.13 11.39
C LYS A 94 -10.46 -23.21 10.58
N PRO A 95 -10.53 -23.36 9.24
CA PRO A 95 -11.47 -22.60 8.42
C PRO A 95 -12.92 -22.77 8.86
N THR A 96 -13.68 -21.69 8.80
CA THR A 96 -15.13 -21.67 9.02
C THR A 96 -15.86 -21.37 7.69
N LYS A 97 -17.19 -21.20 7.74
CA LYS A 97 -17.96 -20.76 6.56
C LYS A 97 -17.59 -19.35 6.12
N THR A 98 -17.13 -18.51 7.05
CA THR A 98 -16.94 -17.07 6.86
C THR A 98 -15.47 -16.62 6.99
N ALA A 99 -14.55 -17.50 7.39
CA ALA A 99 -13.14 -17.17 7.57
C ALA A 99 -12.19 -18.30 7.16
N GLY A 100 -10.96 -17.93 6.77
CA GLY A 100 -9.88 -18.85 6.38
C GLY A 100 -9.29 -19.67 7.53
N GLY A 101 -9.71 -19.42 8.77
CA GLY A 101 -9.16 -20.00 10.00
C GLY A 101 -8.24 -19.04 10.76
N VAL A 102 -7.82 -17.97 10.09
CA VAL A 102 -7.17 -16.80 10.69
C VAL A 102 -7.96 -15.55 10.30
N ILE A 103 -8.12 -14.61 11.23
CA ILE A 103 -8.77 -13.31 10.99
C ILE A 103 -7.85 -12.21 11.47
N GLN A 104 -7.47 -11.29 10.58
CA GLN A 104 -6.88 -10.03 11.02
C GLN A 104 -7.98 -9.13 11.59
N TYR A 105 -8.06 -9.04 12.92
CA TYR A 105 -9.21 -8.39 13.58
C TYR A 105 -9.03 -6.88 13.77
N ASP A 106 -7.81 -6.36 13.60
CA ASP A 106 -7.47 -4.93 13.69
C ASP A 106 -7.39 -4.22 12.33
N LEU A 107 -7.67 -4.93 11.23
CA LEU A 107 -7.68 -4.37 9.88
C LEU A 107 -9.09 -4.01 9.42
N GLY A 108 -9.33 -2.72 9.20
CA GLY A 108 -10.65 -2.21 8.86
C GLY A 108 -10.68 -0.71 8.64
N LYS A 109 -11.88 -0.18 8.46
CA LYS A 109 -12.16 1.24 8.28
C LYS A 109 -12.77 1.80 9.55
N GLU A 110 -12.24 2.93 10.02
CA GLU A 110 -12.93 3.71 11.04
C GLU A 110 -14.08 4.48 10.37
N THR A 111 -15.31 4.26 10.83
CA THR A 111 -16.50 4.92 10.30
C THR A 111 -17.21 5.69 11.42
N VAL A 112 -18.18 6.55 11.06
CA VAL A 112 -19.05 7.21 12.04
C VAL A 112 -19.90 6.23 12.87
N HIS A 113 -20.01 4.97 12.44
CA HIS A 113 -20.71 3.91 13.13
C HIS A 113 -19.76 2.94 13.88
N GLY A 114 -18.46 3.27 13.90
CA GLY A 114 -17.40 2.48 14.52
C GLY A 114 -16.51 1.75 13.51
N PHE A 115 -15.67 0.86 14.02
CA PHE A 115 -14.70 0.11 13.24
C PHE A 115 -15.36 -1.00 12.41
N GLU A 116 -15.20 -0.95 11.09
CA GLU A 116 -15.66 -1.97 10.15
C GLU A 116 -14.48 -2.80 9.63
N ARG A 117 -14.40 -4.08 10.04
CA ARG A 117 -13.36 -5.00 9.57
C ARG A 117 -13.47 -5.24 8.07
N THR A 118 -12.34 -5.22 7.36
CA THR A 118 -12.28 -5.47 5.91
C THR A 118 -11.37 -6.64 5.56
N GLY A 119 -11.67 -7.34 4.46
CA GLY A 119 -10.84 -8.42 3.93
C GLY A 119 -11.09 -9.79 4.54
N THR A 120 -10.47 -10.81 3.94
CA THR A 120 -10.47 -12.21 4.40
C THR A 120 -9.12 -12.81 4.07
N LEU A 121 -8.56 -13.59 4.99
CA LEU A 121 -7.31 -14.32 4.77
C LEU A 121 -7.57 -15.70 4.18
N ASP A 122 -6.59 -16.21 3.41
CA ASP A 122 -6.65 -17.52 2.78
C ASP A 122 -6.75 -18.71 3.75
N LYS A 123 -7.12 -19.88 3.21
CA LYS A 123 -7.27 -21.13 3.96
C LYS A 123 -5.98 -21.96 3.91
N PRO A 124 -5.65 -22.74 4.96
CA PRO A 124 -4.56 -23.69 4.90
C PRO A 124 -4.69 -24.69 3.74
N PRO A 125 -3.57 -25.17 3.18
CA PRO A 125 -3.53 -26.16 2.11
C PRO A 125 -4.42 -27.38 2.37
N PRO A 126 -5.05 -27.98 1.34
CA PRO A 126 -5.90 -29.16 1.49
C PRO A 126 -5.24 -30.31 2.23
N VAL A 127 -3.94 -30.56 1.98
CA VAL A 127 -3.17 -31.62 2.67
C VAL A 127 -3.10 -31.40 4.18
N LEU A 128 -2.87 -30.16 4.62
CA LEU A 128 -2.83 -29.81 6.04
C LEU A 128 -4.23 -29.89 6.65
N ARG A 129 -5.27 -29.45 5.92
CA ARG A 129 -6.67 -29.54 6.40
C ARG A 129 -7.13 -30.99 6.54
N ALA A 130 -6.77 -31.86 5.59
CA ALA A 130 -7.09 -33.28 5.66
C ALA A 130 -6.37 -33.96 6.84
N ALA A 131 -5.08 -33.69 7.02
CA ALA A 131 -4.30 -34.21 8.14
C ALA A 131 -4.82 -33.74 9.50
N VAL A 132 -5.22 -32.47 9.62
CA VAL A 132 -5.85 -31.93 10.83
C VAL A 132 -7.19 -32.64 11.12
N GLN A 133 -8.00 -32.90 10.11
CA GLN A 133 -9.27 -33.63 10.29
C GLN A 133 -9.04 -35.09 10.67
N GLN A 134 -8.02 -35.73 10.09
CA GLN A 134 -7.63 -37.08 10.46
C GLN A 134 -7.17 -37.14 11.92
N LEU A 135 -6.27 -36.23 12.34
CA LEU A 135 -5.84 -36.17 13.74
C LEU A 135 -7.00 -35.88 14.69
N ALA A 136 -7.90 -34.97 14.33
CA ALA A 136 -9.08 -34.70 15.14
C ALA A 136 -9.94 -35.96 15.33
N ALA A 137 -10.10 -36.77 14.28
CA ALA A 137 -10.83 -38.05 14.38
C ALA A 137 -10.05 -39.10 15.18
N ASP A 138 -8.72 -39.18 15.01
CA ASP A 138 -7.87 -40.10 15.76
C ASP A 138 -7.86 -39.75 17.25
N HIS A 139 -7.89 -38.45 17.60
CA HIS A 139 -7.93 -37.95 18.98
C HIS A 139 -9.25 -38.24 19.71
N GLU A 140 -10.32 -38.57 18.98
CA GLU A 140 -11.56 -39.11 19.58
C GLU A 140 -11.44 -40.59 19.94
N LEU A 141 -10.49 -41.31 19.32
CA LEU A 141 -10.27 -42.75 19.52
C LEU A 141 -9.14 -43.05 20.50
N VAL A 142 -8.06 -42.26 20.43
CA VAL A 142 -6.83 -42.43 21.22
C VAL A 142 -6.26 -41.09 21.64
N ASP A 143 -5.55 -41.05 22.75
CA ASP A 143 -4.89 -39.81 23.20
C ASP A 143 -3.85 -39.32 22.18
N SER A 144 -3.69 -38.00 22.09
CA SER A 144 -2.63 -37.36 21.29
C SER A 144 -1.25 -37.84 21.70
N LYS A 145 -0.34 -37.90 20.72
CA LYS A 145 1.09 -38.22 20.93
C LYS A 145 1.91 -37.05 21.44
N VAL A 146 1.33 -35.86 21.59
CA VAL A 146 2.02 -34.67 22.13
C VAL A 146 2.76 -34.98 23.45
N PRO A 147 2.17 -35.61 24.48
CA PRO A 147 2.88 -35.94 25.71
C PRO A 147 4.07 -36.88 25.48
N GLU A 148 3.94 -37.84 24.58
CA GLU A 148 5.02 -38.76 24.22
C GLU A 148 6.21 -38.00 23.59
N TYR A 149 5.94 -37.13 22.61
CA TYR A 149 6.98 -36.31 21.97
C TYR A 149 7.65 -35.34 22.94
N LEU A 150 6.92 -34.77 23.90
CA LEU A 150 7.49 -33.94 24.95
C LEU A 150 8.45 -34.75 25.83
N LEU A 151 8.06 -35.96 26.26
CA LEU A 151 8.93 -36.83 27.05
C LEU A 151 10.18 -37.23 26.28
N GLN A 152 10.05 -37.58 24.99
CA GLN A 152 11.18 -37.88 24.11
C GLN A 152 12.12 -36.68 23.98
N MET A 153 11.59 -35.48 23.76
CA MET A 153 12.35 -34.24 23.66
C MET A 153 13.15 -33.97 24.94
N LEU A 154 12.50 -34.04 26.11
CA LEU A 154 13.13 -33.83 27.41
C LEU A 154 14.14 -34.92 27.77
N GLY A 155 13.94 -36.15 27.28
CA GLY A 155 14.89 -37.25 27.40
C GLY A 155 16.15 -37.02 26.56
N LYS A 156 15.97 -36.62 25.29
CA LYS A 156 17.06 -36.33 24.34
C LYS A 156 17.87 -35.09 24.74
N TRP A 157 17.21 -34.08 25.32
CA TRP A 157 17.83 -32.80 25.69
C TRP A 157 17.59 -32.45 27.17
N PRO A 158 18.36 -33.02 28.12
CA PRO A 158 18.12 -32.85 29.55
C PRO A 158 18.07 -31.40 30.04
N LYS A 159 18.85 -30.49 29.42
CA LYS A 159 18.85 -29.06 29.75
C LYS A 159 17.48 -28.39 29.54
N MET A 160 16.65 -28.92 28.66
CA MET A 160 15.31 -28.37 28.43
C MET A 160 14.37 -28.60 29.61
N LYS A 161 14.66 -29.55 30.51
CA LYS A 161 13.86 -29.80 31.73
C LYS A 161 13.84 -28.61 32.68
N GLU A 162 14.80 -27.70 32.57
CA GLU A 162 14.86 -26.48 33.39
C GLU A 162 13.72 -25.49 33.06
N LYS A 163 13.15 -25.54 31.84
CA LYS A 163 12.23 -24.50 31.36
C LYS A 163 10.99 -25.03 30.62
N TYR A 164 11.12 -26.13 29.87
CA TYR A 164 10.09 -26.62 28.94
C TYR A 164 9.18 -27.70 29.57
N ILE A 165 9.05 -27.71 30.89
CA ILE A 165 8.20 -28.65 31.64
C ILE A 165 6.83 -28.04 31.91
N TYR A 166 5.84 -28.89 32.12
CA TYR A 166 4.49 -28.45 32.52
C TYR A 166 4.56 -27.69 33.86
N PRO A 167 4.12 -26.42 33.92
CA PRO A 167 4.20 -25.61 35.15
C PRO A 167 3.25 -26.01 36.28
N GLY A 168 2.41 -27.03 36.10
CA GLY A 168 1.41 -27.45 37.08
C GLY A 168 0.02 -26.84 36.84
N THR A 169 -1.01 -27.52 37.36
CA THR A 169 -2.42 -27.10 37.18
C THR A 169 -2.75 -25.88 38.05
N GLU A 170 -2.08 -25.73 39.18
CA GLU A 170 -2.15 -24.59 40.08
C GLU A 170 -1.65 -23.27 39.45
N SER A 171 -0.76 -23.38 38.46
CA SER A 171 -0.21 -22.25 37.71
C SER A 171 -1.13 -21.79 36.56
N ASP A 172 -2.22 -22.51 36.29
CA ASP A 172 -3.21 -22.20 35.25
C ASP A 172 -4.37 -21.35 35.83
N GLN A 173 -4.11 -20.05 35.92
CA GLN A 173 -5.01 -19.09 36.57
C GLN A 173 -5.71 -18.20 35.55
N LEU A 174 -7.02 -18.38 35.40
CA LEU A 174 -7.90 -17.49 34.63
C LEU A 174 -8.61 -16.55 35.60
N PHE A 175 -8.30 -15.26 35.54
CA PHE A 175 -8.92 -14.25 36.40
C PHE A 175 -10.26 -13.74 35.84
N GLU A 176 -11.10 -13.21 36.72
CA GLU A 176 -12.31 -12.46 36.34
C GLU A 176 -11.97 -11.28 35.44
N THR A 177 -12.80 -11.01 34.42
CA THR A 177 -12.59 -9.91 33.45
C THR A 177 -12.43 -8.53 34.09
N THR A 178 -13.01 -8.31 35.28
CA THR A 178 -12.95 -7.02 36.01
C THR A 178 -11.73 -6.87 36.93
N TYR A 179 -10.91 -7.91 37.05
CA TYR A 179 -9.71 -7.87 37.86
C TYR A 179 -8.52 -7.60 36.95
N ASP A 180 -7.74 -6.56 37.24
CA ASP A 180 -6.56 -6.21 36.48
C ASP A 180 -5.30 -6.49 37.27
N HIS A 181 -4.26 -6.93 36.56
CA HIS A 181 -2.95 -7.13 37.14
C HIS A 181 -2.36 -5.80 37.63
N HIS A 182 -2.00 -5.72 38.91
CA HIS A 182 -1.58 -4.45 39.53
C HIS A 182 -0.07 -4.19 39.44
N ARG A 183 0.80 -5.19 39.67
CA ARG A 183 2.28 -5.06 39.68
C ARG A 183 2.98 -6.40 39.45
N GLY A 184 4.18 -6.38 38.84
CA GLY A 184 5.04 -7.56 38.64
C GLY A 184 4.96 -8.15 37.23
N GLU A 185 5.85 -9.10 36.91
CA GLU A 185 5.84 -9.83 35.63
C GLU A 185 5.12 -11.19 35.70
N ASP A 186 4.62 -11.55 36.88
CA ASP A 186 3.90 -12.79 37.19
C ASP A 186 2.66 -12.50 38.04
N CYS A 187 1.86 -13.53 38.32
CA CYS A 187 0.61 -13.40 39.09
C CYS A 187 0.76 -13.83 40.55
N VAL A 188 1.97 -13.82 41.11
CA VAL A 188 2.23 -14.29 42.49
C VAL A 188 1.50 -13.42 43.52
N ASP A 189 1.47 -12.10 43.29
CA ASP A 189 0.82 -11.13 44.17
C ASP A 189 -0.66 -10.89 43.82
N CYS A 190 -1.23 -11.66 42.88
CA CYS A 190 -2.63 -11.51 42.49
C CYS A 190 -3.58 -12.18 43.49
N ASP A 191 -4.75 -11.58 43.69
CA ASP A 191 -5.79 -12.12 44.56
C ASP A 191 -6.37 -13.42 43.96
N SER A 192 -5.92 -14.56 44.52
CA SER A 192 -6.38 -15.90 44.15
C SER A 192 -7.89 -16.10 44.27
N SER A 193 -8.60 -15.29 45.06
CA SER A 193 -10.07 -15.36 45.17
C SER A 193 -10.79 -14.87 43.91
N ARG A 194 -10.10 -14.09 43.06
CA ARG A 194 -10.59 -13.55 41.78
C ARG A 194 -10.34 -14.51 40.61
N VAL A 195 -9.77 -15.68 40.87
CA VAL A 195 -9.57 -16.75 39.87
C VAL A 195 -10.90 -17.47 39.63
N ILE A 196 -11.30 -17.57 38.37
CA ILE A 196 -12.51 -18.27 37.95
C ILE A 196 -12.37 -19.76 38.26
N LYS A 197 -13.29 -20.28 39.09
CA LYS A 197 -13.35 -21.70 39.43
C LYS A 197 -13.83 -22.51 38.23
N ARG A 198 -12.95 -23.36 37.69
CA ARG A 198 -13.23 -24.26 36.57
C ARG A 198 -13.29 -25.71 37.04
N ARG A 199 -14.05 -26.56 36.33
CA ARG A 199 -14.12 -28.00 36.64
C ARG A 199 -12.75 -28.64 36.44
N PRO A 200 -12.27 -29.52 37.34
CA PRO A 200 -11.03 -30.26 37.11
C PRO A 200 -11.12 -31.07 35.80
N ARG A 201 -10.03 -31.10 35.03
CA ARG A 201 -9.91 -32.02 33.89
C ARG A 201 -9.56 -33.41 34.39
N SER A 202 -9.95 -34.43 33.63
CA SER A 202 -9.59 -35.83 33.91
C SER A 202 -8.09 -36.12 33.70
N SER A 203 -7.40 -35.26 32.95
CA SER A 203 -5.97 -35.38 32.61
C SER A 203 -5.29 -34.01 32.63
N THR A 204 -3.98 -34.02 32.87
CA THR A 204 -3.08 -32.85 32.75
C THR A 204 -2.49 -32.71 31.35
N ASN A 205 -2.84 -33.60 30.42
CA ASN A 205 -2.37 -33.52 29.04
C ASN A 205 -2.91 -32.25 28.34
N PRO A 206 -2.12 -31.63 27.44
CA PRO A 206 -2.59 -30.56 26.57
C PRO A 206 -3.82 -30.98 25.77
N VAL A 207 -4.83 -30.09 25.70
CA VAL A 207 -6.00 -30.30 24.84
C VAL A 207 -5.78 -29.54 23.52
N VAL A 208 -6.13 -30.18 22.41
CA VAL A 208 -6.09 -29.57 21.07
C VAL A 208 -7.46 -28.95 20.77
N HIS A 209 -7.48 -27.66 20.49
CA HIS A 209 -8.67 -26.92 20.10
C HIS A 209 -8.57 -26.52 18.63
N TYR A 210 -9.65 -26.72 17.89
CA TYR A 210 -9.72 -26.39 16.46
C TYR A 210 -10.68 -25.22 16.25
N GLY A 211 -10.16 -24.04 15.92
CA GLY A 211 -10.99 -22.85 15.77
C GLY A 211 -10.28 -21.67 15.13
N THR A 212 -10.93 -20.51 15.18
CA THR A 212 -10.44 -19.29 14.55
C THR A 212 -9.36 -18.63 15.39
N ILE A 213 -8.24 -18.28 14.77
CA ILE A 213 -7.17 -17.51 15.39
C ILE A 213 -7.25 -16.05 14.94
N GLY A 214 -7.28 -15.11 15.88
CA GLY A 214 -7.20 -13.68 15.62
C GLY A 214 -5.75 -13.23 15.50
N SER A 215 -5.40 -12.55 14.42
CA SER A 215 -4.09 -11.95 14.21
C SER A 215 -4.18 -10.43 14.28
N ALA A 216 -3.20 -9.75 14.87
CA ALA A 216 -3.14 -8.29 14.91
C ALA A 216 -1.72 -7.75 15.02
N ASN A 217 -1.53 -6.48 14.68
CA ASN A 217 -0.26 -5.76 14.85
C ASN A 217 -0.06 -5.25 16.29
N ARG A 218 -1.01 -5.48 17.20
CA ARG A 218 -0.99 -5.00 18.59
C ARG A 218 -1.12 -6.16 19.58
N VAL A 219 -0.34 -6.11 20.67
CA VAL A 219 -0.45 -7.08 21.77
C VAL A 219 -1.74 -6.83 22.55
N LEU A 220 -2.62 -7.83 22.63
CA LEU A 220 -3.82 -7.76 23.45
C LEU A 220 -3.47 -8.04 24.93
N LYS A 221 -3.74 -7.06 25.80
CA LYS A 221 -3.49 -7.09 27.26
C LYS A 221 -4.70 -6.62 28.08
N ASN A 222 -5.91 -6.69 27.52
CA ASN A 222 -7.11 -6.19 28.18
C ASN A 222 -8.21 -7.26 28.08
N ALA A 223 -8.68 -7.74 29.24
CA ALA A 223 -9.67 -8.80 29.33
C ALA A 223 -11.02 -8.40 28.70
N ALA A 224 -11.43 -7.14 28.82
CA ALA A 224 -12.67 -6.66 28.24
C ALA A 224 -12.60 -6.59 26.70
N GLU A 225 -11.49 -6.11 26.13
CA GLU A 225 -11.27 -6.13 24.68
C GLU A 225 -11.17 -7.56 24.13
N ARG A 226 -10.49 -8.46 24.86
CA ARG A 226 -10.49 -9.90 24.57
C ARG A 226 -11.91 -10.48 24.53
N ASP A 227 -12.74 -10.12 25.50
CA ASP A 227 -14.11 -10.65 25.58
C ASP A 227 -15.00 -10.16 24.42
N LYS A 228 -14.68 -9.01 23.80
CA LYS A 228 -15.34 -8.58 22.54
C LYS A 228 -15.03 -9.52 21.36
N LEU A 229 -13.86 -10.18 21.36
CA LEU A 229 -13.49 -11.13 20.31
C LEU A 229 -14.31 -12.44 20.37
N LYS A 230 -14.93 -12.73 21.52
CA LYS A 230 -15.89 -13.84 21.70
C LYS A 230 -17.25 -13.54 21.08
N ASN A 231 -17.71 -12.30 21.25
CA ASN A 231 -19.10 -11.87 21.00
C ASN A 231 -19.32 -11.26 19.61
N THR A 232 -18.24 -10.92 18.90
CA THR A 232 -18.29 -10.64 17.46
C THR A 232 -18.46 -11.98 16.75
N ASN A 233 -19.23 -12.06 15.66
CA ASN A 233 -19.53 -13.30 14.87
C ASN A 233 -18.28 -13.98 14.23
N LEU A 234 -17.11 -13.85 14.85
CA LEU A 234 -15.78 -14.26 14.41
C LEU A 234 -15.30 -15.53 15.13
N ASP A 235 -15.90 -15.88 16.27
CA ASP A 235 -15.57 -17.07 17.08
C ASP A 235 -14.05 -17.23 17.31
N ILE A 236 -13.37 -16.13 17.67
CA ILE A 236 -11.92 -16.11 17.89
C ILE A 236 -11.63 -16.77 19.25
N ILE A 237 -10.83 -17.84 19.24
CA ILE A 237 -10.48 -18.61 20.45
C ILE A 237 -9.00 -18.46 20.86
N CYS A 238 -8.19 -17.86 20.00
CA CYS A 238 -6.76 -17.60 20.23
C CYS A 238 -6.34 -16.31 19.52
N VAL A 239 -5.40 -15.56 20.09
CA VAL A 239 -4.79 -14.38 19.44
C VAL A 239 -3.27 -14.49 19.32
N GLU A 240 -2.72 -13.99 18.22
CA GLU A 240 -1.29 -13.95 17.91
C GLU A 240 -0.95 -12.73 17.01
N MET A 241 0.32 -12.57 16.58
CA MET A 241 0.79 -11.33 15.94
C MET A 241 1.52 -11.49 14.58
N GLU A 242 1.56 -12.68 14.00
CA GLU A 242 2.34 -12.93 12.78
C GLU A 242 1.53 -13.47 11.60
N ALA A 243 0.43 -14.20 11.86
CA ALA A 243 -0.26 -14.98 10.84
C ALA A 243 -0.87 -14.12 9.72
N ALA A 244 -1.39 -12.93 10.03
CA ALA A 244 -1.99 -12.07 9.00
C ALA A 244 -1.00 -11.65 7.91
N GLY A 245 0.30 -11.53 8.23
CA GLY A 245 1.33 -11.27 7.23
C GLY A 245 1.68 -12.46 6.34
N LEU A 246 1.27 -13.68 6.70
CA LEU A 246 1.64 -14.91 6.01
C LEU A 246 0.51 -15.56 5.22
N MET A 247 -0.71 -15.55 5.75
CA MET A 247 -1.76 -16.45 5.27
C MET A 247 -2.09 -16.30 3.77
N ASP A 248 -1.98 -15.08 3.21
CA ASP A 248 -2.27 -14.80 1.79
C ASP A 248 -1.07 -15.03 0.84
N SER A 249 0.14 -15.09 1.39
CA SER A 249 1.38 -15.13 0.59
C SER A 249 2.20 -16.41 0.80
N PHE A 250 1.87 -17.19 1.82
CA PHE A 250 2.53 -18.43 2.18
C PHE A 250 1.51 -19.50 2.59
N PRO A 251 1.36 -20.58 1.80
CA PRO A 251 0.38 -21.64 2.08
C PRO A 251 0.72 -22.35 3.39
N CYS A 252 0.11 -21.94 4.50
CA CYS A 252 0.46 -22.41 5.82
C CYS A 252 -0.73 -22.71 6.73
N LEU A 253 -0.45 -23.50 7.78
CA LEU A 253 -1.33 -23.73 8.92
C LEU A 253 -0.72 -23.07 10.16
N VAL A 254 -1.56 -22.50 11.03
CA VAL A 254 -1.11 -21.84 12.26
C VAL A 254 -1.35 -22.76 13.46
N ILE A 255 -0.31 -22.95 14.27
CA ILE A 255 -0.29 -23.82 15.46
C ILE A 255 0.20 -22.97 16.63
N ARG A 256 -0.68 -22.71 17.61
CA ARG A 256 -0.35 -21.89 18.77
C ARG A 256 -0.48 -22.66 20.07
N GLY A 257 0.60 -22.70 20.84
CA GLY A 257 0.53 -23.11 22.25
C GLY A 257 0.07 -21.94 23.10
N ILE A 258 -0.83 -22.18 24.04
CA ILE A 258 -1.42 -21.12 24.85
C ILE A 258 -0.52 -20.77 26.03
N CYS A 259 0.00 -19.53 26.05
CA CYS A 259 0.92 -19.06 27.09
C CYS A 259 0.32 -18.00 28.03
N ASP A 260 -0.80 -17.38 27.65
CA ASP A 260 -1.54 -16.43 28.48
C ASP A 260 -3.02 -16.39 28.04
N TYR A 261 -3.84 -15.57 28.71
CA TYR A 261 -5.26 -15.40 28.40
C TYR A 261 -5.58 -14.08 27.71
N ALA A 262 -4.64 -13.50 26.96
CA ALA A 262 -4.81 -12.25 26.23
C ALA A 262 -5.33 -11.07 27.09
N ASP A 263 -4.97 -11.06 28.37
CA ASP A 263 -5.34 -10.05 29.35
C ASP A 263 -4.09 -9.44 30.02
N SER A 264 -4.31 -8.70 31.11
CA SER A 264 -3.26 -8.04 31.87
C SER A 264 -2.40 -9.02 32.69
N HIS A 265 -2.84 -10.27 32.90
CA HIS A 265 -2.17 -11.32 33.68
C HIS A 265 -1.20 -12.16 32.83
N LYS A 266 -0.31 -11.49 32.10
CA LYS A 266 0.68 -12.16 31.26
C LYS A 266 1.64 -12.98 32.15
N ASN A 267 1.74 -14.28 31.88
CA ASN A 267 2.63 -15.17 32.62
C ASN A 267 3.74 -15.73 31.72
N LYS A 268 4.96 -15.21 31.88
CA LYS A 268 6.12 -15.63 31.07
C LYS A 268 6.55 -17.09 31.33
N GLN A 269 6.19 -17.67 32.49
CA GLN A 269 6.53 -19.05 32.86
C GLN A 269 5.95 -20.09 31.89
N TRP A 270 4.78 -19.79 31.30
CA TRP A 270 4.12 -20.71 30.38
C TRP A 270 4.67 -20.68 28.96
N GLN A 271 5.39 -19.63 28.56
CA GLN A 271 5.87 -19.48 27.17
C GLN A 271 6.74 -20.66 26.70
N PRO A 272 7.73 -21.16 27.47
CA PRO A 272 8.53 -22.30 27.02
C PRO A 272 7.69 -23.57 26.88
N TYR A 273 6.83 -23.89 27.84
CA TYR A 273 5.98 -25.08 27.76
C TYR A 273 4.97 -24.99 26.61
N ALA A 274 4.32 -23.83 26.44
CA ALA A 274 3.43 -23.52 25.33
C ALA A 274 4.13 -23.70 23.96
N ALA A 275 5.36 -23.22 23.82
CA ALA A 275 6.14 -23.43 22.61
C ALA A 275 6.45 -24.94 22.38
N ALA A 276 6.73 -25.69 23.45
CA ALA A 276 7.00 -27.12 23.36
C ALA A 276 5.78 -27.93 22.92
N VAL A 277 4.59 -27.66 23.47
CA VAL A 277 3.36 -28.38 23.08
C VAL A 277 2.98 -28.08 21.62
N ALA A 278 3.16 -26.84 21.16
CA ALA A 278 2.93 -26.45 19.77
C ALA A 278 3.88 -27.19 18.81
N ALA A 279 5.17 -27.26 19.16
CA ALA A 279 6.16 -27.98 18.38
C ALA A 279 5.94 -29.50 18.41
N ALA A 280 5.48 -30.05 19.53
CA ALA A 280 5.12 -31.47 19.64
C ALA A 280 3.93 -31.82 18.74
N TYR A 281 2.91 -30.95 18.68
CA TYR A 281 1.78 -31.13 17.76
C TYR A 281 2.22 -30.99 16.30
N MET A 282 3.12 -30.05 15.98
CA MET A 282 3.73 -29.96 14.65
C MET A 282 4.36 -31.31 14.24
N LYS A 283 5.09 -31.96 15.14
CA LYS A 283 5.67 -33.29 14.90
C LYS A 283 4.60 -34.36 14.68
N GLU A 284 3.56 -34.37 15.50
CA GLU A 284 2.42 -35.29 15.35
C GLU A 284 1.74 -35.12 13.98
N LEU A 285 1.46 -33.88 13.58
CA LEU A 285 0.86 -33.52 12.30
C LEU A 285 1.71 -33.97 11.12
N LEU A 286 3.01 -33.70 11.14
CA LEU A 286 3.91 -34.12 10.06
C LEU A 286 4.04 -35.65 9.98
N SER A 287 3.90 -36.35 11.11
CA SER A 287 4.00 -37.81 11.17
C SER A 287 2.79 -38.54 10.55
N VAL A 288 1.63 -37.89 10.46
CA VAL A 288 0.45 -38.47 9.79
C VAL A 288 0.38 -38.15 8.30
N ILE A 289 1.13 -37.15 7.83
CA ILE A 289 1.19 -36.79 6.42
C ILE A 289 2.22 -37.69 5.72
N PRO A 290 1.84 -38.58 4.80
CA PRO A 290 2.79 -39.44 4.12
C PRO A 290 3.71 -38.63 3.19
N SER A 291 5.02 -38.86 3.24
CA SER A 291 6.01 -38.16 2.39
C SER A 291 5.74 -38.34 0.89
N ARG A 292 5.13 -39.47 0.51
CA ARG A 292 4.70 -39.78 -0.86
C ARG A 292 3.47 -38.96 -1.32
N ASP A 293 2.62 -38.51 -0.41
CA ASP A 293 1.43 -37.72 -0.76
C ASP A 293 1.78 -36.25 -1.02
N ILE A 294 2.96 -35.82 -0.54
CA ILE A 294 3.52 -34.48 -0.77
C ILE A 294 4.22 -34.37 -2.12
N SER A 295 4.75 -35.47 -2.70
CA SER A 295 5.42 -35.41 -4.00
C SER A 295 4.48 -35.01 -5.14
N SER A 296 3.17 -35.23 -4.97
CA SER A 296 2.10 -34.77 -5.86
C SER A 296 1.53 -33.39 -5.51
N ALA A 297 1.86 -32.81 -4.36
CA ALA A 297 1.40 -31.47 -3.97
C ALA A 297 2.22 -30.39 -4.69
N SER A 298 1.56 -29.36 -5.20
CA SER A 298 2.25 -28.24 -5.86
C SER A 298 3.27 -27.61 -4.90
N HIS A 299 4.41 -27.15 -5.42
CA HIS A 299 5.38 -26.42 -4.61
C HIS A 299 4.72 -25.21 -3.92
N ALA A 300 5.21 -24.76 -2.78
CA ALA A 300 4.72 -23.53 -2.13
C ALA A 300 4.90 -22.36 -3.09
N SER A 301 6.01 -22.36 -3.83
CA SER A 301 6.27 -21.47 -4.96
C SER A 301 5.32 -21.65 -6.15
N GLU A 302 4.48 -22.71 -6.19
CA GLU A 302 3.45 -22.99 -7.21
C GLU A 302 2.02 -22.82 -6.69
N VAL A 303 1.76 -23.04 -5.40
CA VAL A 303 0.47 -22.69 -4.76
C VAL A 303 0.35 -21.18 -4.60
N THR A 304 1.47 -20.47 -4.40
CA THR A 304 1.55 -19.00 -4.52
C THR A 304 1.58 -18.52 -5.97
N LYS A 305 1.72 -19.43 -6.95
CA LYS A 305 1.45 -19.13 -8.37
C LYS A 305 -0.04 -19.26 -8.62
N VAL A 306 -0.71 -18.11 -8.67
CA VAL A 306 -1.81 -17.93 -9.63
C VAL A 306 -1.31 -18.47 -10.99
N PRO A 307 -2.15 -19.23 -11.75
CA PRO A 307 -1.76 -19.96 -12.93
C PRO A 307 -0.73 -19.24 -13.82
N GLN A 308 0.28 -20.00 -14.23
CA GLN A 308 1.55 -19.60 -14.86
C GLN A 308 1.42 -18.88 -16.22
N ASP A 309 0.21 -18.44 -16.59
CA ASP A 309 -0.07 -17.52 -17.69
C ASP A 309 -0.27 -16.06 -17.24
N GLN A 310 -0.29 -15.78 -15.93
CA GLN A 310 -0.34 -14.44 -15.37
C GLN A 310 0.27 -14.42 -13.97
N LEU A 311 1.55 -14.04 -13.84
CA LEU A 311 2.04 -13.19 -12.74
C LEU A 311 3.52 -12.92 -12.96
N VAL A 312 3.77 -11.78 -13.55
CA VAL A 312 4.91 -10.99 -13.20
C VAL A 312 4.72 -10.63 -11.72
N SER A 313 5.72 -10.88 -10.88
CA SER A 313 5.78 -10.32 -9.52
C SER A 313 5.26 -8.89 -9.57
N TYR A 314 4.40 -8.48 -8.64
CA TYR A 314 4.07 -7.05 -8.50
C TYR A 314 5.34 -6.22 -8.71
N PRO A 315 5.28 -5.11 -9.45
CA PRO A 315 6.48 -4.47 -9.92
C PRO A 315 7.27 -4.06 -8.70
N VAL A 316 8.42 -4.72 -8.51
CA VAL A 316 9.36 -4.39 -7.42
C VAL A 316 9.76 -2.92 -7.57
N HIS A 317 9.68 -2.41 -8.80
CA HIS A 317 9.95 -1.02 -9.13
C HIS A 317 8.67 -0.29 -9.55
N TRP A 318 8.17 0.57 -8.67
CA TRP A 318 7.04 1.46 -8.93
C TRP A 318 7.47 2.91 -8.72
N THR A 319 7.47 3.73 -9.77
CA THR A 319 7.89 5.14 -9.69
C THR A 319 6.75 6.15 -9.83
N ILE A 320 5.49 5.68 -9.90
CA ILE A 320 4.33 6.58 -9.97
C ILE A 320 4.01 7.08 -8.56
N ILE A 321 4.27 8.36 -8.32
CA ILE A 321 4.03 9.01 -7.02
C ILE A 321 2.60 9.58 -6.94
N ARG A 322 1.97 9.87 -8.09
CA ARG A 322 0.64 10.48 -8.14
C ARG A 322 -0.44 9.47 -7.72
N PRO A 323 -1.30 9.79 -6.74
CA PRO A 323 -2.41 8.92 -6.38
C PRO A 323 -3.48 8.93 -7.49
N LYS A 324 -4.36 7.93 -7.49
CA LYS A 324 -5.53 7.92 -8.37
C LYS A 324 -6.40 9.15 -8.10
N ASN A 325 -6.72 9.89 -9.14
CA ASN A 325 -7.64 11.01 -9.05
C ASN A 325 -9.08 10.52 -8.77
N PRO A 326 -9.71 10.90 -7.64
CA PRO A 326 -11.05 10.45 -7.30
C PRO A 326 -12.11 10.98 -8.27
N LEU A 327 -11.87 12.12 -8.94
CA LEU A 327 -12.77 12.70 -9.94
C LEU A 327 -12.60 12.09 -11.33
N PHE A 328 -11.67 11.14 -11.54
CA PHE A 328 -11.56 10.42 -12.80
C PHE A 328 -12.93 9.83 -13.17
N THR A 329 -13.39 10.12 -14.39
CA THR A 329 -14.76 9.82 -14.83
C THR A 329 -14.72 9.32 -16.26
N GLY A 330 -15.37 8.18 -16.50
CA GLY A 330 -15.49 7.61 -17.83
C GLY A 330 -14.22 6.94 -18.35
N ARG A 331 -14.09 6.86 -19.68
CA ARG A 331 -12.96 6.23 -20.40
C ARG A 331 -12.73 4.74 -20.10
N GLU A 332 -13.73 4.03 -19.59
CA GLU A 332 -13.60 2.62 -19.22
C GLU A 332 -13.29 1.73 -20.43
N GLU A 333 -14.02 1.92 -21.54
CA GLU A 333 -13.79 1.19 -22.80
C GLU A 333 -12.37 1.40 -23.32
N LEU A 334 -11.86 2.64 -23.25
CA LEU A 334 -10.50 2.97 -23.65
C LEU A 334 -9.48 2.28 -22.75
N LEU A 335 -9.67 2.33 -21.43
CA LEU A 335 -8.78 1.68 -20.48
C LEU A 335 -8.77 0.16 -20.67
N SER A 336 -9.93 -0.47 -20.89
CA SER A 336 -10.02 -1.89 -21.20
C SER A 336 -9.28 -2.25 -22.50
N GLU A 337 -9.40 -1.43 -23.55
CA GLU A 337 -8.63 -1.65 -24.79
C GLU A 337 -7.11 -1.56 -24.54
N LEU A 338 -6.67 -0.59 -23.74
CA LEU A 338 -5.26 -0.42 -23.38
C LEU A 338 -4.74 -1.58 -22.50
N GLU A 339 -5.56 -2.07 -21.56
CA GLU A 339 -5.27 -3.26 -20.75
C GLU A 339 -5.10 -4.50 -21.63
N ASP A 340 -5.97 -4.69 -22.62
CA ASP A 340 -5.88 -5.80 -23.57
C ASP A 340 -4.59 -5.74 -24.42
N ILE A 341 -4.17 -4.54 -24.82
CA ILE A 341 -2.88 -4.34 -25.51
C ILE A 341 -1.73 -4.71 -24.56
N ALA A 342 -1.78 -4.30 -23.30
CA ALA A 342 -0.74 -4.64 -22.33
C ALA A 342 -0.65 -6.15 -22.09
N HIS A 343 -1.79 -6.83 -21.88
CA HIS A 343 -1.85 -8.29 -21.74
C HIS A 343 -1.28 -9.01 -22.96
N ARG A 344 -1.65 -8.60 -24.18
CA ARG A 344 -1.10 -9.17 -25.42
C ARG A 344 0.40 -8.96 -25.56
N THR A 345 0.89 -7.79 -25.14
CA THR A 345 2.31 -7.46 -25.19
C THR A 345 3.12 -8.39 -24.30
N VAL A 346 2.68 -8.62 -23.07
CA VAL A 346 3.38 -9.52 -22.12
C VAL A 346 3.31 -10.99 -22.56
N LYS A 347 2.19 -11.43 -23.16
CA LYS A 347 2.03 -12.82 -23.62
C LYS A 347 2.86 -13.17 -24.87
N ASN A 348 3.22 -12.20 -25.70
CA ASN A 348 3.89 -12.45 -26.97
C ASN A 348 5.42 -12.40 -26.85
N THR A 349 6.02 -13.46 -26.31
CA THR A 349 7.47 -13.57 -26.08
C THR A 349 8.32 -13.71 -27.34
N LYS A 350 7.71 -13.82 -28.53
CA LYS A 350 8.42 -13.94 -29.83
C LYS A 350 8.57 -12.62 -30.59
N ARG A 351 8.13 -11.50 -30.00
CA ARG A 351 8.17 -10.19 -30.65
C ARG A 351 9.62 -9.70 -30.77
N GLN A 352 9.94 -9.06 -31.89
CA GLN A 352 11.26 -8.47 -32.14
C GLN A 352 11.24 -6.93 -32.05
N ASP A 353 10.09 -6.30 -32.28
CA ASP A 353 9.95 -4.84 -32.26
C ASP A 353 9.42 -4.29 -30.92
N PRO A 354 9.88 -3.10 -30.47
CA PRO A 354 9.35 -2.41 -29.29
C PRO A 354 7.85 -2.12 -29.39
N SER A 355 7.13 -2.30 -28.28
CA SER A 355 5.69 -2.01 -28.22
C SER A 355 5.47 -0.59 -27.69
N CYS A 356 4.82 0.26 -28.46
CA CYS A 356 4.54 1.65 -28.10
C CYS A 356 3.07 2.00 -28.34
N ILE A 357 2.45 2.62 -27.34
CA ILE A 357 1.14 3.26 -27.41
C ILE A 357 1.38 4.76 -27.32
N VAL A 358 0.69 5.53 -28.17
CA VAL A 358 0.75 7.00 -28.14
C VAL A 358 -0.62 7.56 -27.84
N ILE A 359 -0.72 8.42 -26.83
CA ILE A 359 -1.91 9.22 -26.55
C ILE A 359 -1.57 10.68 -26.86
N SER A 360 -2.08 11.18 -27.98
CA SER A 360 -2.05 12.62 -28.30
C SER A 360 -3.33 13.29 -27.83
N GLY A 361 -3.32 14.62 -27.73
CA GLY A 361 -4.53 15.40 -27.50
C GLY A 361 -4.25 16.71 -26.82
N MET A 362 -5.27 17.56 -26.70
CA MET A 362 -5.14 18.86 -26.05
C MET A 362 -4.68 18.73 -24.57
N GLY A 363 -3.97 19.73 -24.06
CA GLY A 363 -3.62 19.80 -22.64
C GLY A 363 -4.88 19.75 -21.76
N GLY A 364 -4.81 19.11 -20.59
CA GLY A 364 -5.97 19.03 -19.67
C GLY A 364 -7.09 18.07 -20.08
N GLN A 365 -6.94 17.28 -21.15
CA GLN A 365 -7.88 16.22 -21.55
C GLN A 365 -7.79 14.93 -20.72
N GLY A 366 -6.79 14.82 -19.84
CA GLY A 366 -6.60 13.67 -18.95
C GLY A 366 -5.66 12.57 -19.48
N LYS A 367 -4.73 12.90 -20.39
CA LYS A 367 -3.73 11.94 -20.90
C LYS A 367 -2.91 11.29 -19.78
N SER A 368 -2.27 12.10 -18.93
CA SER A 368 -1.49 11.60 -17.79
C SER A 368 -2.36 10.86 -16.77
N GLU A 369 -3.64 11.24 -16.62
CA GLU A 369 -4.59 10.53 -15.77
C GLU A 369 -4.92 9.13 -16.30
N ILE A 370 -5.08 8.97 -17.63
CA ILE A 370 -5.23 7.66 -18.26
C ILE A 370 -3.99 6.79 -17.98
N CYS A 371 -2.78 7.35 -18.07
CA CYS A 371 -1.55 6.62 -17.74
C CYS A 371 -1.55 6.11 -16.29
N ILE A 372 -1.96 6.95 -15.33
CA ILE A 372 -2.04 6.57 -13.91
C ILE A 372 -3.08 5.46 -13.70
N GLN A 373 -4.29 5.62 -14.26
CA GLN A 373 -5.34 4.62 -14.12
C GLN A 373 -4.92 3.29 -14.74
N LEU A 374 -4.40 3.32 -15.97
CA LEU A 374 -3.91 2.14 -16.67
C LEU A 374 -2.80 1.45 -15.86
N ALA A 375 -1.77 2.18 -15.45
CA ALA A 375 -0.63 1.64 -14.70
C ALA A 375 -1.06 0.91 -13.42
N HIS A 376 -2.08 1.41 -12.72
CA HIS A 376 -2.63 0.72 -11.56
C HIS A 376 -3.39 -0.56 -11.91
N ARG A 377 -4.09 -0.61 -13.05
CA ARG A 377 -4.84 -1.79 -13.49
C ARG A 377 -3.93 -2.89 -14.01
N ILE A 378 -2.95 -2.53 -14.83
CA ILE A 378 -1.95 -3.45 -15.39
C ILE A 378 -0.78 -3.71 -14.43
N ARG A 379 -0.85 -3.22 -13.19
CA ARG A 379 0.25 -3.31 -12.23
C ARG A 379 0.80 -4.73 -12.11
N HIS A 380 -0.08 -5.71 -12.04
CA HIS A 380 0.24 -7.13 -11.91
C HIS A 380 0.91 -7.77 -13.16
N LEU A 381 1.03 -7.04 -14.27
CA LEU A 381 1.57 -7.55 -15.54
C LEU A 381 3.03 -7.20 -15.77
N PHE A 382 3.63 -6.31 -14.98
CA PHE A 382 4.98 -5.79 -15.23
C PHE A 382 5.82 -5.83 -13.96
N TRP A 383 7.12 -6.10 -14.14
CA TRP A 383 8.12 -6.20 -13.06
C TRP A 383 8.61 -4.82 -12.64
N GLY A 384 8.52 -3.86 -13.56
CA GLY A 384 8.77 -2.46 -13.29
C GLY A 384 7.77 -1.60 -14.02
N ILE A 385 7.20 -0.62 -13.31
CA ILE A 385 6.42 0.47 -13.91
C ILE A 385 7.15 1.77 -13.61
N PHE A 386 7.64 2.39 -14.68
CA PHE A 386 8.50 3.55 -14.63
C PHE A 386 7.80 4.75 -15.29
N TRP A 387 8.02 5.93 -14.72
CA TRP A 387 7.49 7.20 -15.19
C TRP A 387 8.65 8.16 -15.39
N VAL A 388 8.76 8.72 -16.60
CA VAL A 388 9.74 9.73 -16.97
C VAL A 388 9.00 10.91 -17.56
N ASP A 389 9.24 12.10 -17.01
CA ASP A 389 8.79 13.36 -17.60
C ASP A 389 9.79 13.77 -18.67
N VAL A 390 9.34 13.85 -19.92
CA VAL A 390 10.18 14.18 -21.09
C VAL A 390 9.87 15.57 -21.64
N SER A 391 9.28 16.45 -20.82
CA SER A 391 9.01 17.84 -21.22
C SER A 391 10.29 18.61 -21.55
N THR A 392 11.42 18.26 -20.93
CA THR A 392 12.75 18.79 -21.25
C THR A 392 13.81 17.69 -21.20
N PRO A 393 14.95 17.84 -21.93
CA PRO A 393 16.04 16.87 -21.88
C PRO A 393 16.61 16.64 -20.46
N SER A 394 16.66 17.67 -19.61
CA SER A 394 17.18 17.58 -18.24
C SER A 394 16.25 16.79 -17.30
N LEU A 395 14.92 16.92 -17.46
CA LEU A 395 13.94 16.14 -16.71
C LEU A 395 13.96 14.67 -17.16
N ALA A 396 14.07 14.43 -18.47
CA ALA A 396 14.23 13.10 -19.02
C ALA A 396 15.49 12.42 -18.43
N GLU A 397 16.63 13.11 -18.44
CA GLU A 397 17.88 12.60 -17.87
C GLU A 397 17.74 12.24 -16.39
N THR A 398 17.16 13.14 -15.59
CA THR A 398 16.91 12.89 -14.16
C THR A 398 16.01 11.67 -13.94
N GLY A 399 14.95 11.53 -14.75
CA GLY A 399 14.02 10.39 -14.68
C GLY A 399 14.70 9.06 -14.99
N PHE A 400 15.49 8.99 -16.06
CA PHE A 400 16.24 7.79 -16.41
C PHE A 400 17.32 7.44 -15.38
N LEU A 401 18.05 8.41 -14.85
CA LEU A 401 19.03 8.17 -13.77
C LEU A 401 18.34 7.66 -12.49
N SER A 402 17.13 8.15 -12.17
CA SER A 402 16.33 7.62 -11.07
C SER A 402 15.98 6.14 -11.27
N ILE A 403 15.65 5.73 -12.51
CA ILE A 403 15.44 4.32 -12.86
C ILE A 403 16.74 3.53 -12.61
N ALA A 404 17.88 3.98 -13.16
CA ALA A 404 19.16 3.27 -13.01
C ALA A 404 19.58 3.08 -11.54
N SER A 405 19.36 4.10 -10.69
CA SER A 405 19.60 4.03 -9.25
C SER A 405 18.73 2.96 -8.58
N ARG A 406 17.44 2.91 -8.91
CA ARG A 406 16.51 1.89 -8.38
C ARG A 406 16.84 0.47 -8.86
N LEU A 407 17.36 0.35 -10.07
CA LEU A 407 17.84 -0.92 -10.62
C LEU A 407 19.24 -1.31 -10.12
N GLN A 408 19.91 -0.43 -9.35
CA GLN A 408 21.27 -0.64 -8.84
C GLN A 408 22.31 -0.93 -9.94
N THR A 409 22.12 -0.34 -11.12
CA THR A 409 22.94 -0.60 -12.31
C THR A 409 24.22 0.25 -12.39
N GLY A 410 24.37 1.24 -11.50
CA GLY A 410 25.54 2.13 -11.46
C GLY A 410 25.66 3.11 -12.63
N ALA A 411 24.67 3.18 -13.53
CA ALA A 411 24.72 4.05 -14.70
C ALA A 411 24.76 5.54 -14.31
N GLN A 412 25.66 6.28 -14.95
CA GLN A 412 25.89 7.72 -14.72
C GLN A 412 25.31 8.62 -15.82
N THR A 413 24.75 8.04 -16.88
CA THR A 413 24.13 8.76 -17.99
C THR A 413 22.77 8.17 -18.31
N TRP A 414 21.85 8.99 -18.84
CA TRP A 414 20.52 8.52 -19.24
C TRP A 414 20.56 7.43 -20.32
N LYS A 415 21.54 7.48 -21.24
CA LYS A 415 21.75 6.43 -22.25
C LYS A 415 22.16 5.10 -21.60
N GLY A 416 23.05 5.14 -20.61
CA GLY A 416 23.44 3.94 -19.85
C GLY A 416 22.28 3.37 -19.04
N ALA A 417 21.43 4.24 -18.47
CA ALA A 417 20.21 3.83 -17.80
C ALA A 417 19.21 3.16 -18.76
N LEU A 418 19.00 3.75 -19.94
CA LEU A 418 18.15 3.20 -21.00
C LEU A 418 18.66 1.85 -21.50
N GLN A 419 19.98 1.71 -21.68
CA GLN A 419 20.61 0.45 -22.04
C GLN A 419 20.41 -0.61 -20.95
N SER A 420 20.50 -0.22 -19.67
CA SER A 420 20.25 -1.12 -18.54
C SER A 420 18.81 -1.63 -18.54
N LEU A 421 17.83 -0.74 -18.77
CA LEU A 421 16.42 -1.11 -18.91
C LEU A 421 16.18 -2.00 -20.14
N SER A 422 16.89 -1.75 -21.24
CA SER A 422 16.82 -2.57 -22.46
C SER A 422 17.35 -4.00 -22.25
N ASN A 423 18.29 -4.18 -21.31
CA ASN A 423 18.88 -5.47 -20.97
C ASN A 423 18.11 -6.23 -19.87
N CYS A 424 17.05 -5.65 -19.30
CA CYS A 424 16.18 -6.34 -18.35
C CYS A 424 15.52 -7.56 -19.00
N LYS A 425 15.49 -8.67 -18.27
CA LYS A 425 14.88 -9.94 -18.74
C LYS A 425 13.40 -10.02 -18.40
N GLU A 426 12.97 -9.18 -17.47
CA GLU A 426 11.62 -9.07 -16.95
C GLU A 426 10.84 -8.00 -17.71
N PRO A 427 9.52 -8.19 -17.91
CA PRO A 427 8.71 -7.23 -18.64
C PRO A 427 8.52 -5.94 -17.85
N TRP A 428 8.63 -4.80 -18.51
CA TRP A 428 8.47 -3.49 -17.88
C TRP A 428 7.50 -2.60 -18.67
N PHE A 429 6.93 -1.61 -17.99
CA PHE A 429 6.09 -0.58 -18.58
C PHE A 429 6.73 0.79 -18.32
N LEU A 430 6.98 1.54 -19.38
CA LEU A 430 7.62 2.86 -19.33
C LEU A 430 6.65 3.92 -19.84
N ILE A 431 6.33 4.89 -18.98
CA ILE A 431 5.51 6.04 -19.32
C ILE A 431 6.44 7.21 -19.61
N LEU A 432 6.34 7.75 -20.82
CA LEU A 432 7.00 8.98 -21.26
C LEU A 432 5.93 10.09 -21.32
N ASP A 433 5.89 10.94 -20.29
CA ASP A 433 4.88 12.00 -20.14
C ASP A 433 5.38 13.33 -20.73
N ASN A 434 4.48 14.12 -21.31
CA ASN A 434 4.74 15.46 -21.85
C ASN A 434 5.76 15.53 -23.01
N ALA A 435 5.68 14.61 -23.98
CA ALA A 435 6.51 14.62 -25.18
C ALA A 435 6.04 15.69 -26.19
N ASP A 436 6.10 16.96 -25.81
CA ASP A 436 5.44 18.07 -26.51
C ASP A 436 6.34 18.89 -27.44
N ASP A 437 7.67 18.73 -27.34
CA ASP A 437 8.64 19.49 -28.12
C ASP A 437 8.75 18.91 -29.54
N VAL A 438 8.51 19.74 -30.55
CA VAL A 438 8.52 19.32 -31.96
C VAL A 438 9.93 19.11 -32.51
N ASP A 439 10.95 19.70 -31.86
CA ASP A 439 12.34 19.63 -32.30
C ASP A 439 13.08 18.43 -31.69
N VAL A 440 12.44 17.70 -30.76
CA VAL A 440 13.02 16.55 -30.07
C VAL A 440 12.52 15.26 -30.70
N ASP A 441 13.45 14.45 -31.22
CA ASP A 441 13.14 13.07 -31.57
C ASP A 441 13.05 12.21 -30.31
N TYR A 442 11.83 11.84 -29.92
CA TYR A 442 11.57 11.06 -28.72
C TYR A 442 11.92 9.57 -28.88
N GLN A 443 12.17 9.08 -30.11
CA GLN A 443 12.61 7.70 -30.34
C GLN A 443 13.92 7.38 -29.60
N GLN A 444 14.76 8.38 -29.35
CA GLN A 444 16.00 8.23 -28.59
C GLN A 444 15.79 7.71 -27.15
N TYR A 445 14.58 7.87 -26.58
CA TYR A 445 14.22 7.41 -25.23
C TYR A 445 13.58 6.02 -25.20
N PHE A 446 13.49 5.35 -26.35
CA PHE A 446 12.80 4.05 -26.45
C PHE A 446 13.82 2.93 -26.20
N PRO A 447 13.58 2.04 -25.22
CA PRO A 447 14.43 0.89 -25.02
C PRO A 447 14.44 -0.03 -26.25
N SER A 448 15.59 -0.61 -26.57
CA SER A 448 15.80 -1.40 -27.79
C SER A 448 15.32 -2.86 -27.69
N THR A 449 14.46 -3.18 -26.72
CA THR A 449 13.97 -4.53 -26.43
C THR A 449 12.47 -4.66 -26.68
N ALA A 450 12.06 -5.87 -27.08
CA ALA A 450 10.65 -6.20 -27.29
C ALA A 450 9.92 -6.62 -26.00
N LEU A 451 10.63 -6.75 -24.87
CA LEU A 451 10.09 -7.21 -23.60
C LEU A 451 9.29 -6.14 -22.83
N GLY A 452 9.30 -4.89 -23.29
CA GLY A 452 8.61 -3.79 -22.61
C GLY A 452 7.52 -3.12 -23.44
N LEU A 453 6.66 -2.39 -22.73
CA LEU A 453 5.63 -1.54 -23.31
C LEU A 453 5.91 -0.08 -22.96
N VAL A 454 5.98 0.77 -23.98
CA VAL A 454 6.10 2.22 -23.84
C VAL A 454 4.72 2.85 -24.00
N LEU A 455 4.36 3.79 -23.13
CA LEU A 455 3.21 4.66 -23.28
C LEU A 455 3.70 6.11 -23.33
N LEU A 456 3.56 6.75 -24.49
CA LEU A 456 3.96 8.13 -24.71
C LEU A 456 2.72 9.03 -24.72
N THR A 457 2.78 10.16 -24.00
CA THR A 457 1.73 11.18 -24.06
C THR A 457 2.26 12.49 -24.64
N SER A 458 1.44 13.15 -25.47
CA SER A 458 1.84 14.40 -26.13
C SER A 458 0.66 15.31 -26.47
N ARG A 459 0.91 16.61 -26.63
CA ARG A 459 0.05 17.60 -27.27
C ARG A 459 0.34 17.75 -28.77
N ASN A 460 1.45 17.19 -29.24
CA ASN A 460 1.81 17.10 -30.64
C ASN A 460 1.16 15.85 -31.26
N ALA A 461 0.36 16.06 -32.30
CA ALA A 461 -0.30 14.96 -33.02
C ALA A 461 0.69 14.16 -33.89
N GLU A 462 1.84 14.73 -34.24
CA GLU A 462 2.87 14.07 -35.06
C GLU A 462 3.53 12.90 -34.33
N CYS A 463 3.57 12.94 -32.99
CA CYS A 463 4.07 11.82 -32.16
C CYS A 463 3.33 10.50 -32.42
N ARG A 464 2.18 10.50 -33.11
CA ARG A 464 1.52 9.29 -33.62
C ARG A 464 2.44 8.39 -34.42
N GLU A 465 3.49 8.94 -35.04
CA GLU A 465 4.49 8.18 -35.80
C GLU A 465 5.27 7.18 -34.95
N TYR A 466 5.37 7.42 -33.64
CA TYR A 466 6.03 6.51 -32.70
C TYR A 466 5.15 5.33 -32.26
N ALA A 467 3.85 5.33 -32.61
CA ALA A 467 2.94 4.28 -32.19
C ALA A 467 3.15 2.98 -32.99
N THR A 468 3.49 1.89 -32.30
CA THR A 468 3.59 0.56 -32.93
C THR A 468 2.40 -0.34 -32.60
N GLN A 469 1.67 -0.05 -31.52
CA GLN A 469 0.46 -0.79 -31.12
C GLN A 469 -0.82 -0.02 -31.45
N LYS A 470 -0.89 1.21 -30.94
CA LYS A 470 -2.11 2.01 -30.96
C LYS A 470 -1.74 3.48 -30.81
N TRP A 471 -2.39 4.31 -31.61
CA TRP A 471 -2.44 5.75 -31.40
C TRP A 471 -3.87 6.15 -31.04
N ILE A 472 -3.99 7.07 -30.09
CA ILE A 472 -5.25 7.64 -29.61
C ILE A 472 -5.15 9.15 -29.69
N ASP A 473 -6.09 9.77 -30.40
CA ASP A 473 -6.32 11.20 -30.28
C ASP A 473 -7.39 11.45 -29.21
N LEU A 474 -6.96 12.01 -28.07
CA LEU A 474 -7.82 12.16 -26.91
C LEU A 474 -8.64 13.46 -27.03
N GLU A 475 -9.89 13.27 -27.40
CA GLU A 475 -10.91 14.32 -27.46
C GLU A 475 -11.57 14.59 -26.11
N GLY A 476 -12.56 15.49 -26.04
CA GLY A 476 -13.37 15.74 -24.85
C GLY A 476 -14.12 14.51 -24.36
N LEU A 477 -14.68 14.58 -23.15
CA LEU A 477 -15.48 13.48 -22.61
C LEU A 477 -16.80 13.34 -23.38
N PRO A 478 -17.34 12.11 -23.54
CA PRO A 478 -18.72 11.93 -23.98
C PRO A 478 -19.68 12.71 -23.07
N MET A 479 -20.72 13.34 -23.65
CA MET A 479 -21.60 14.27 -22.92
C MET A 479 -22.15 13.71 -21.60
N ALA A 480 -22.53 12.43 -21.56
CA ALA A 480 -23.01 11.80 -20.33
C ALA A 480 -21.93 11.79 -19.23
N GLN A 481 -20.69 11.44 -19.58
CA GLN A 481 -19.55 11.38 -18.67
C GLN A 481 -19.07 12.79 -18.28
N ALA A 482 -19.13 13.74 -19.19
CA ALA A 482 -18.81 15.15 -18.94
C ALA A 482 -19.75 15.77 -17.88
N ARG A 483 -21.05 15.47 -17.95
CA ARG A 483 -22.03 15.95 -16.95
C ARG A 483 -21.79 15.32 -15.60
N GLU A 484 -21.54 14.02 -15.54
CA GLU A 484 -21.19 13.34 -14.28
C GLU A 484 -19.94 13.97 -13.66
N LEU A 485 -18.89 14.21 -14.45
CA LEU A 485 -17.67 14.87 -13.97
C LEU A 485 -17.97 16.26 -13.39
N LEU A 486 -18.71 17.09 -14.12
CA LEU A 486 -19.07 18.44 -13.70
C LEU A 486 -19.88 18.45 -12.40
N LEU A 487 -20.92 17.60 -12.31
CA LEU A 487 -21.78 17.53 -11.13
C LEU A 487 -21.04 17.00 -9.90
N ARG A 488 -20.12 16.03 -10.09
CA ARG A 488 -19.23 15.55 -9.02
C ARG A 488 -18.24 16.63 -8.57
N ALA A 489 -17.62 17.34 -9.50
CA ALA A 489 -16.71 18.45 -9.19
C ALA A 489 -17.46 19.60 -8.50
N ALA A 490 -18.72 19.84 -8.85
CA ALA A 490 -19.61 20.78 -8.17
C ALA A 490 -20.09 20.31 -6.80
N SER A 491 -19.68 19.13 -6.33
CA SER A 491 -20.13 18.52 -5.08
C SER A 491 -21.66 18.38 -4.98
N ILE A 492 -22.33 18.18 -6.12
CA ILE A 492 -23.79 18.02 -6.18
C ILE A 492 -24.15 16.56 -5.88
N PRO A 493 -25.00 16.29 -4.88
CA PRO A 493 -25.45 14.93 -4.55
C PRO A 493 -26.15 14.23 -5.72
N ARG A 494 -25.92 12.91 -5.87
CA ARG A 494 -26.45 12.09 -6.98
C ARG A 494 -27.97 12.17 -7.15
N ASN A 495 -28.73 12.27 -6.06
CA ASN A 495 -30.19 12.39 -6.10
C ASN A 495 -30.69 13.70 -6.75
N ARG A 496 -29.82 14.69 -6.97
CA ARG A 496 -30.15 15.95 -7.67
C ARG A 496 -29.67 15.99 -9.12
N HIS A 497 -28.96 14.96 -9.60
CA HIS A 497 -28.36 14.97 -10.93
C HIS A 497 -29.40 15.07 -12.04
N GLU A 498 -30.49 14.29 -11.95
CA GLU A 498 -31.57 14.33 -12.93
C GLU A 498 -32.26 15.70 -13.00
N MET A 499 -32.43 16.37 -11.86
CA MET A 499 -33.07 17.69 -11.80
C MET A 499 -32.22 18.79 -12.46
N LEU A 500 -30.90 18.66 -12.41
CA LEU A 500 -29.94 19.64 -12.93
C LEU A 500 -29.37 19.25 -14.29
N ASP A 501 -29.94 18.23 -14.94
CA ASP A 501 -29.43 17.65 -16.18
C ASP A 501 -29.38 18.66 -17.33
N ALA A 502 -30.38 19.54 -17.44
CA ALA A 502 -30.43 20.60 -18.45
C ALA A 502 -29.34 21.66 -18.24
N ASP A 503 -29.15 22.11 -16.99
CA ASP A 503 -28.10 23.08 -16.64
C ASP A 503 -26.70 22.47 -16.85
N ALA A 504 -26.52 21.21 -16.44
CA ALA A 504 -25.27 20.49 -16.65
C ALA A 504 -24.95 20.34 -18.14
N ARG A 505 -25.95 20.01 -18.99
CA ARG A 505 -25.77 19.97 -20.46
C ARG A 505 -25.31 21.31 -21.02
N ALA A 506 -25.88 22.42 -20.56
CA ALA A 506 -25.53 23.75 -21.04
C ALA A 506 -24.05 24.07 -20.74
N VAL A 507 -23.60 23.81 -19.51
CA VAL A 507 -22.20 24.03 -19.10
C VAL A 507 -21.25 23.06 -19.82
N THR A 508 -21.60 21.76 -19.94
CA THR A 508 -20.73 20.80 -20.61
C THR A 508 -20.60 21.06 -22.11
N SER A 509 -21.66 21.55 -22.76
CA SER A 509 -21.61 21.97 -24.16
C SER A 509 -20.76 23.24 -24.33
N LEU A 510 -20.92 24.20 -23.42
CA LEU A 510 -20.17 25.46 -23.43
C LEU A 510 -18.67 25.22 -23.30
N LEU A 511 -18.26 24.30 -22.43
CA LEU A 511 -16.86 23.95 -22.17
C LEU A 511 -16.35 22.81 -23.06
N GLN A 512 -17.09 22.47 -24.13
CA GLN A 512 -16.73 21.43 -25.10
C GLN A 512 -16.36 20.08 -24.47
N SER A 513 -16.96 19.77 -23.32
CA SER A 513 -16.64 18.59 -22.51
C SER A 513 -15.16 18.40 -22.16
N HIS A 514 -14.42 19.50 -22.06
CA HIS A 514 -13.01 19.51 -21.69
C HIS A 514 -12.83 19.25 -20.18
N PRO A 515 -12.23 18.12 -19.74
CA PRO A 515 -12.20 17.69 -18.34
C PRO A 515 -11.65 18.74 -17.37
N LEU A 516 -10.51 19.37 -17.69
CA LEU A 516 -9.93 20.39 -16.81
C LEU A 516 -10.86 21.60 -16.62
N ALA A 517 -11.50 22.09 -17.70
CA ALA A 517 -12.45 23.20 -17.63
C ALA A 517 -13.71 22.81 -16.85
N LEU A 518 -14.19 21.57 -16.99
CA LEU A 518 -15.33 21.07 -16.22
C LEU A 518 -15.03 20.96 -14.72
N ILE A 519 -13.83 20.49 -14.35
CA ILE A 519 -13.40 20.44 -12.95
C ILE A 519 -13.32 21.85 -12.36
N GLN A 520 -12.77 22.80 -13.11
CA GLN A 520 -12.72 24.22 -12.74
C GLN A 520 -14.11 24.83 -12.56
N ALA A 521 -15.01 24.61 -13.53
CA ALA A 521 -16.39 25.07 -13.45
C ALA A 521 -17.13 24.47 -12.26
N GLY A 522 -16.95 23.17 -12.02
CA GLY A 522 -17.50 22.48 -10.86
C GLY A 522 -16.97 23.06 -9.56
N ALA A 523 -15.66 23.23 -9.43
CA ALA A 523 -15.04 23.86 -8.27
C ALA A 523 -15.62 25.26 -8.00
N TYR A 524 -15.75 26.09 -9.03
CA TYR A 524 -16.37 27.42 -8.95
C TYR A 524 -17.82 27.36 -8.41
N VAL A 525 -18.63 26.42 -8.91
CA VAL A 525 -20.02 26.22 -8.46
C VAL A 525 -20.08 25.65 -7.03
N SER A 526 -19.22 24.70 -6.68
CA SER A 526 -19.20 24.05 -5.36
C SER A 526 -18.96 25.03 -4.21
N ARG A 527 -18.22 26.11 -4.50
CA ARG A 527 -17.92 27.18 -3.55
C ARG A 527 -19.01 28.24 -3.45
N GLY A 528 -20.11 28.09 -4.19
CA GLY A 528 -21.28 28.97 -4.11
C GLY A 528 -21.12 30.31 -4.85
N HIS A 529 -20.10 30.47 -5.70
CA HIS A 529 -19.89 31.71 -6.47
C HIS A 529 -20.97 31.92 -7.53
N CYS A 530 -21.53 30.83 -8.05
CA CYS A 530 -22.81 30.85 -8.76
C CYS A 530 -23.50 29.49 -8.61
N VAL A 531 -24.79 29.45 -8.94
CA VAL A 531 -25.49 28.19 -9.18
C VAL A 531 -25.26 27.73 -10.61
N LEU A 532 -25.36 26.41 -10.85
CA LEU A 532 -25.02 25.79 -12.13
C LEU A 532 -25.69 26.45 -13.34
N LYS A 533 -26.97 26.85 -13.22
CA LYS A 533 -27.73 27.55 -14.26
C LYS A 533 -27.14 28.91 -14.68
N ASP A 534 -26.44 29.59 -13.78
CA ASP A 534 -25.93 30.95 -13.98
C ASP A 534 -24.47 30.94 -14.47
N TYR A 535 -23.78 29.79 -14.35
CA TYR A 535 -22.39 29.62 -14.78
C TYR A 535 -22.13 30.04 -16.23
N PRO A 536 -22.98 29.70 -17.23
CA PRO A 536 -22.76 30.14 -18.61
C PRO A 536 -22.66 31.65 -18.79
N LYS A 537 -23.41 32.43 -18.00
CA LYS A 537 -23.36 33.90 -18.05
C LYS A 537 -22.06 34.43 -17.46
N GLU A 538 -21.65 33.87 -16.33
CA GLU A 538 -20.39 34.21 -15.66
C GLU A 538 -19.19 33.90 -16.56
N TYR A 539 -19.18 32.72 -17.17
CA TYR A 539 -18.19 32.33 -18.15
C TYR A 539 -18.10 33.31 -19.34
N GLN A 540 -19.25 33.67 -19.93
CA GLN A 540 -19.28 34.57 -21.09
C GLN A 540 -18.71 35.96 -20.75
N ARG A 541 -19.02 36.47 -19.55
CA ARG A 541 -18.46 37.74 -19.04
C ARG A 541 -16.93 37.71 -18.99
N GLN A 542 -16.33 36.62 -18.53
CA GLN A 542 -14.88 36.48 -18.47
C GLN A 542 -14.25 36.28 -19.84
N ARG A 543 -14.89 35.48 -20.70
CA ARG A 543 -14.43 35.28 -22.08
C ARG A 543 -14.37 36.60 -22.85
N GLU A 544 -15.37 37.47 -22.68
CA GLU A 544 -15.37 38.81 -23.29
C GLU A 544 -14.22 39.69 -22.79
N ARG A 545 -13.87 39.60 -21.51
CA ARG A 545 -12.73 40.32 -20.94
C ARG A 545 -11.41 39.78 -21.46
N LEU A 546 -11.24 38.46 -21.50
CA LEU A 546 -10.09 37.81 -22.14
C LEU A 546 -9.91 38.26 -23.59
N MET A 547 -11.00 38.36 -24.36
CA MET A 547 -10.93 38.87 -25.74
C MET A 547 -10.47 40.33 -25.83
N ARG A 548 -10.72 41.15 -24.79
CA ARG A 548 -10.28 42.55 -24.72
C ARG A 548 -8.83 42.70 -24.28
N PHE A 549 -8.39 41.93 -23.28
CA PHE A 549 -7.09 42.13 -22.62
C PHE A 549 -6.03 41.10 -23.00
N ARG A 550 -6.42 39.88 -23.40
CA ARG A 550 -5.52 38.77 -23.79
C ARG A 550 -6.02 38.06 -25.07
N PRO A 551 -6.10 38.78 -26.21
CA PRO A 551 -6.74 38.27 -27.43
C PRO A 551 -6.04 37.05 -28.05
N SER A 552 -4.74 36.87 -27.82
CA SER A 552 -4.00 35.68 -28.26
C SER A 552 -4.44 34.42 -27.50
N GLN A 553 -4.51 34.49 -26.18
CA GLN A 553 -5.01 33.40 -25.34
C GLN A 553 -6.49 33.10 -25.63
N ALA A 554 -7.32 34.14 -25.82
CA ALA A 554 -8.74 33.98 -26.09
C ALA A 554 -9.04 33.35 -27.47
N ARG A 555 -8.18 33.56 -28.47
CA ARG A 555 -8.26 32.94 -29.81
C ARG A 555 -7.55 31.59 -29.90
N SER A 556 -6.82 31.19 -28.86
CA SER A 556 -6.18 29.89 -28.78
C SER A 556 -7.21 28.76 -28.82
N ARG A 557 -6.79 27.58 -29.26
CA ARG A 557 -7.58 26.34 -29.09
C ARG A 557 -7.95 26.08 -27.62
N TYR A 558 -7.23 26.69 -26.67
CA TYR A 558 -7.48 26.60 -25.22
C TYR A 558 -8.31 27.76 -24.64
N GLY A 559 -8.87 28.64 -25.47
CA GLY A 559 -9.58 29.84 -25.02
C GLY A 559 -10.65 29.57 -23.97
N ASP A 560 -11.36 28.44 -24.09
CA ASP A 560 -12.41 28.08 -23.13
C ASP A 560 -11.85 27.67 -21.76
N VAL A 561 -10.66 27.05 -21.73
CA VAL A 561 -9.97 26.68 -20.50
C VAL A 561 -9.47 27.95 -19.78
N TYR A 562 -8.86 28.88 -20.50
CA TYR A 562 -8.39 30.15 -19.92
C TYR A 562 -9.52 30.97 -19.30
N ALA A 563 -10.69 31.02 -19.93
CA ALA A 563 -11.85 31.72 -19.39
C ALA A 563 -12.32 31.15 -18.03
N THR A 564 -12.18 29.83 -17.82
CA THR A 564 -12.48 29.24 -16.50
C THR A 564 -11.45 29.63 -15.42
N PHE A 565 -10.17 29.75 -15.78
CA PHE A 565 -9.14 30.19 -14.84
C PHE A 565 -9.29 31.66 -14.45
N GLU A 566 -9.58 32.53 -15.42
CA GLU A 566 -9.83 33.96 -15.17
C GLU A 566 -11.05 34.17 -14.28
N ALA A 567 -12.10 33.35 -14.41
CA ALA A 567 -13.24 33.39 -13.49
C ALA A 567 -12.83 33.10 -12.04
N SER A 568 -11.99 32.09 -11.82
CA SER A 568 -11.46 31.76 -10.48
C SER A 568 -10.51 32.84 -9.97
N ALA A 569 -9.64 33.39 -10.82
CA ALA A 569 -8.70 34.44 -10.46
C ALA A 569 -9.40 35.77 -10.09
N GLU A 570 -10.45 36.17 -10.81
CA GLU A 570 -11.23 37.37 -10.45
C GLU A 570 -11.90 37.23 -9.08
N ILE A 571 -12.41 36.03 -8.76
CA ILE A 571 -12.96 35.79 -7.42
C ILE A 571 -11.88 35.99 -6.37
N LEU A 572 -10.67 35.46 -6.56
CA LEU A 572 -9.56 35.71 -5.64
C LEU A 572 -9.23 37.20 -5.54
N GLN A 573 -9.21 37.94 -6.65
CA GLN A 573 -8.94 39.39 -6.67
C GLN A 573 -10.03 40.23 -6.00
N SER A 574 -11.28 39.82 -6.12
CA SER A 574 -12.42 40.52 -5.50
C SER A 574 -12.66 40.11 -4.05
N THR A 575 -12.05 39.00 -3.60
CA THR A 575 -12.14 38.51 -2.23
C THR A 575 -11.10 39.21 -1.36
N ASN A 576 -11.55 40.12 -0.49
CA ASN A 576 -10.67 40.90 0.37
C ASN A 576 -10.23 40.14 1.65
N THR A 577 -9.67 38.95 1.50
CA THR A 577 -9.14 38.12 2.59
C THR A 577 -7.64 37.91 2.43
N GLU A 578 -6.91 37.75 3.53
CA GLU A 578 -5.45 37.52 3.52
C GLU A 578 -5.08 36.29 2.67
N SER A 579 -5.76 35.16 2.88
CA SER A 579 -5.53 33.93 2.11
C SER A 579 -5.70 34.11 0.60
N ALA A 580 -6.63 34.97 0.15
CA ALA A 580 -6.86 35.22 -1.27
C ALA A 580 -5.73 36.05 -1.90
N HIS A 581 -5.20 37.03 -1.18
CA HIS A 581 -4.02 37.79 -1.60
C HIS A 581 -2.78 36.89 -1.66
N ASP A 582 -2.58 36.07 -0.63
CA ASP A 582 -1.48 35.11 -0.57
C ASP A 582 -1.57 34.07 -1.70
N SER A 583 -2.78 33.59 -2.02
CA SER A 583 -3.03 32.71 -3.15
C SER A 583 -2.68 33.36 -4.49
N LEU A 584 -3.02 34.63 -4.72
CA LEU A 584 -2.65 35.33 -5.96
C LEU A 584 -1.14 35.50 -6.11
N GLN A 585 -0.45 35.86 -5.03
CA GLN A 585 1.01 35.96 -5.01
C GLN A 585 1.69 34.60 -5.29
N LEU A 586 1.16 33.53 -4.70
CA LEU A 586 1.65 32.19 -4.94
C LEU A 586 1.42 31.76 -6.40
N LEU A 587 0.30 32.15 -7.03
CA LEU A 587 0.07 31.92 -8.46
C LEU A 587 1.12 32.62 -9.34
N ASP A 588 1.48 33.87 -9.04
CA ASP A 588 2.50 34.61 -9.81
C ASP A 588 3.87 33.92 -9.74
N VAL A 589 4.26 33.42 -8.56
CA VAL A 589 5.50 32.66 -8.41
C VAL A 589 5.43 31.33 -9.16
N MET A 590 4.33 30.60 -9.01
CA MET A 590 4.16 29.33 -9.72
C MET A 590 4.14 29.53 -11.24
N ALA A 591 3.56 30.62 -11.75
CA ALA A 591 3.57 30.95 -13.18
C ALA A 591 4.98 31.28 -13.69
N SER A 592 5.83 31.88 -12.84
CA SER A 592 7.22 32.22 -13.16
C SER A 592 8.16 31.01 -13.12
N LEU A 593 7.75 29.95 -12.42
CA LEU A 593 8.47 28.68 -12.34
C LEU A 593 7.96 27.73 -13.43
N GLY A 594 8.81 26.79 -13.85
CA GLY A 594 8.37 25.74 -14.78
C GLY A 594 7.27 24.87 -14.16
N SER A 595 6.56 24.08 -14.97
CA SER A 595 5.51 23.16 -14.51
C SER A 595 6.02 21.96 -13.70
N SER A 596 7.28 22.02 -13.26
CA SER A 596 7.89 21.04 -12.38
C SER A 596 7.29 21.14 -10.97
N ARG A 597 7.47 20.07 -10.20
CA ARG A 597 7.04 20.02 -8.80
C ARG A 597 7.92 20.94 -7.97
N LEU A 598 7.28 21.78 -7.16
CA LEU A 598 7.96 22.66 -6.23
C LEU A 598 7.84 22.10 -4.81
N PRO A 599 8.94 21.63 -4.20
CA PRO A 599 8.95 21.20 -2.81
C PRO A 599 8.57 22.34 -1.85
N LEU A 600 7.69 22.07 -0.89
CA LEU A 600 7.24 23.09 0.05
C LEU A 600 8.36 23.59 0.97
N GLN A 601 9.36 22.74 1.24
CA GLN A 601 10.52 23.11 2.05
C GLN A 601 11.33 24.26 1.44
N LEU A 602 11.19 24.54 0.14
CA LEU A 602 11.90 25.66 -0.50
C LEU A 602 11.41 27.02 0.01
N PHE A 603 10.13 27.14 0.39
CA PHE A 603 9.59 28.39 0.94
C PHE A 603 10.19 28.69 2.31
N GLU A 604 10.24 27.68 3.18
CA GLU A 604 10.87 27.77 4.51
C GLU A 604 12.39 28.00 4.39
N ALA A 605 13.06 27.31 3.46
CA ALA A 605 14.48 27.54 3.19
C ALA A 605 14.74 28.97 2.70
N GLY A 606 13.89 29.51 1.82
CA GLY A 606 13.95 30.89 1.36
C GLY A 606 13.82 31.90 2.49
N TRP A 607 12.88 31.69 3.42
CA TRP A 607 12.75 32.50 4.63
C TRP A 607 14.00 32.42 5.51
N ASN A 608 14.49 31.20 5.79
CA ASN A 608 15.66 30.99 6.65
C ASN A 608 16.93 31.66 6.12
N GLU A 609 17.15 31.64 4.80
CA GLU A 609 18.31 32.30 4.19
C GLU A 609 18.17 33.83 4.20
N ALA A 610 16.95 34.36 4.05
CA ALA A 610 16.68 35.80 4.14
C ALA A 610 17.12 36.39 5.49
N GLN A 611 16.87 35.67 6.58
CA GLN A 611 17.23 36.10 7.94
C GLN A 611 18.74 36.18 8.17
N LYS A 612 19.54 35.48 7.36
CA LYS A 612 21.00 35.41 7.51
C LYS A 612 21.74 36.53 6.75
N ILE A 613 21.03 37.29 5.91
CA ILE A 613 21.63 38.33 5.07
C ILE A 613 21.86 39.60 5.91
N SER A 614 23.12 40.01 6.04
CA SER A 614 23.53 41.22 6.79
C SER A 614 23.39 42.49 5.92
N SER A 615 23.12 43.63 6.56
CA SER A 615 22.87 44.95 5.95
C SER A 615 24.08 45.61 5.28
N ASP A 616 25.25 44.99 5.27
CA ASP A 616 26.53 45.63 4.92
C ASP A 616 26.90 45.62 3.42
N HIS A 617 26.06 45.04 2.55
CA HIS A 617 26.38 44.92 1.12
C HIS A 617 25.29 45.55 0.25
N VAL A 618 25.58 46.78 -0.17
CA VAL A 618 24.65 47.66 -0.91
C VAL A 618 24.66 47.45 -2.43
N ASP A 619 25.59 46.67 -3.00
CA ASP A 619 25.73 46.65 -4.46
C ASP A 619 25.78 45.26 -5.12
N GLU A 620 25.12 45.27 -6.30
CA GLU A 620 25.06 44.30 -7.39
C GLU A 620 23.94 43.22 -7.37
N GLU A 621 23.08 43.32 -8.39
CA GLU A 621 22.13 42.32 -8.93
C GLU A 621 22.86 41.05 -9.42
N LYS A 622 23.68 40.41 -8.58
CA LYS A 622 24.37 39.17 -8.92
C LYS A 622 23.54 37.97 -8.50
N LEU A 623 22.98 37.25 -9.48
CA LEU A 623 22.28 35.95 -9.32
C LEU A 623 23.10 34.88 -8.58
N SER A 624 24.42 35.05 -8.46
CA SER A 624 25.31 34.09 -7.82
C SER A 624 25.41 34.22 -6.30
N ARG A 625 24.82 35.27 -5.69
CA ARG A 625 24.80 35.48 -4.24
C ARG A 625 23.49 36.14 -3.80
N LEU A 626 22.94 35.68 -2.68
CA LEU A 626 21.78 36.31 -2.05
C LEU A 626 22.21 37.63 -1.40
N THR A 627 21.42 38.69 -1.60
CA THR A 627 21.69 40.07 -1.14
C THR A 627 20.45 40.64 -0.45
N MET A 628 20.58 41.79 0.21
CA MET A 628 19.43 42.43 0.89
C MET A 628 18.30 42.76 -0.09
N TRP A 629 18.64 43.09 -1.35
CA TRP A 629 17.66 43.27 -2.41
C TRP A 629 16.78 42.02 -2.60
N HIS A 630 17.36 40.82 -2.60
CA HIS A 630 16.59 39.57 -2.71
C HIS A 630 15.70 39.33 -1.48
N ALA A 631 16.19 39.67 -0.28
CA ALA A 631 15.43 39.54 0.96
C ALA A 631 14.22 40.52 1.01
N ASP A 632 14.42 41.76 0.54
CA ASP A 632 13.38 42.78 0.50
C ASP A 632 12.31 42.50 -0.57
N HIS A 633 12.61 41.65 -1.56
CA HIS A 633 11.69 41.22 -2.62
C HIS A 633 11.13 39.81 -2.41
N LEU A 634 11.27 39.23 -1.22
CA LEU A 634 10.56 38.00 -0.87
C LEU A 634 9.06 38.21 -0.86
N LEU A 635 8.32 37.17 -1.25
CA LEU A 635 6.87 37.17 -1.22
C LEU A 635 6.37 37.63 0.17
N PRO A 636 5.40 38.54 0.25
CA PRO A 636 4.75 38.92 1.51
C PRO A 636 4.26 37.71 2.32
N LEU A 637 3.77 36.67 1.65
CA LEU A 637 3.43 35.38 2.28
C LEU A 637 4.62 34.72 3.01
N ILE A 638 5.84 34.93 2.52
CA ILE A 638 7.06 34.41 3.14
C ILE A 638 7.60 35.39 4.18
N SER A 639 7.41 36.71 4.01
CA SER A 639 8.01 37.77 4.83
C SER A 639 7.08 38.39 5.88
N ALA A 640 5.87 37.86 6.06
CA ALA A 640 4.82 38.43 6.92
C ALA A 640 5.20 38.59 8.40
N ASP A 641 6.12 37.75 8.90
CA ASP A 641 6.72 37.89 10.21
C ASP A 641 8.24 37.72 10.10
N ARG A 642 9.01 38.72 10.57
CA ARG A 642 10.48 38.65 10.59
C ARG A 642 10.99 37.75 11.71
N GLU A 643 10.16 37.43 12.71
CA GLU A 643 10.59 36.65 13.88
C GLU A 643 10.33 35.15 13.72
N HIS A 644 9.26 34.72 13.04
CA HIS A 644 8.88 33.30 12.92
C HIS A 644 8.32 32.93 11.54
N TRP A 645 8.67 31.73 11.05
CA TRP A 645 8.10 31.15 9.83
C TRP A 645 6.63 30.71 10.04
N ASP A 646 5.70 31.33 9.31
CA ASP A 646 4.28 31.00 9.36
C ASP A 646 3.88 30.01 8.24
N SER A 647 4.05 28.72 8.53
CA SER A 647 3.61 27.66 7.62
C SER A 647 2.10 27.61 7.39
N PHE A 648 1.28 28.16 8.31
CA PHE A 648 -0.18 28.08 8.22
C PHE A 648 -0.71 28.94 7.08
N ARG A 649 -0.19 30.16 6.91
CA ARG A 649 -0.55 31.02 5.77
C ARG A 649 -0.28 30.38 4.43
N LEU A 650 0.89 29.76 4.28
CA LEU A 650 1.25 29.05 3.05
C LEU A 650 0.28 27.89 2.77
N ILE A 651 -0.06 27.12 3.80
CA ILE A 651 -0.99 26.00 3.69
C ILE A 651 -2.40 26.49 3.33
N GLU A 652 -2.90 27.57 3.95
CA GLU A 652 -4.21 28.17 3.62
C GLU A 652 -4.26 28.69 2.19
N ALA A 653 -3.21 29.39 1.74
CA ALA A 653 -3.10 29.86 0.35
C ALA A 653 -3.11 28.68 -0.65
N ILE A 654 -2.40 27.59 -0.35
CA ILE A 654 -2.39 26.38 -1.17
C ILE A 654 -3.76 25.71 -1.16
N ASN A 655 -4.39 25.56 0.01
CA ASN A 655 -5.71 24.95 0.14
C ASN A 655 -6.77 25.71 -0.65
N LEU A 656 -6.71 27.04 -0.64
CA LEU A 656 -7.60 27.89 -1.42
C LEU A 656 -7.40 27.70 -2.93
N LEU A 657 -6.16 27.73 -3.41
CA LEU A 657 -5.84 27.46 -4.83
C LEU A 657 -6.22 26.04 -5.26
N LYS A 658 -5.99 25.04 -4.41
CA LYS A 658 -6.40 23.66 -4.61
C LYS A 658 -7.91 23.53 -4.68
N ALA A 659 -8.65 24.28 -3.87
CA ALA A 659 -10.11 24.27 -3.91
C ALA A 659 -10.68 24.87 -5.20
N PHE A 660 -9.95 25.78 -5.86
CA PHE A 660 -10.23 26.21 -7.23
C PHE A 660 -9.60 25.29 -8.29
N SER A 661 -9.00 24.17 -7.91
CA SER A 661 -8.28 23.26 -8.82
C SER A 661 -7.16 23.93 -9.63
N LEU A 662 -6.63 25.07 -9.18
CA LEU A 662 -5.54 25.81 -9.84
C LEU A 662 -4.16 25.21 -9.52
N LEU A 663 -4.04 24.54 -8.38
CA LEU A 663 -2.85 23.79 -7.95
C LEU A 663 -3.19 22.34 -7.62
N ALA A 664 -2.19 21.47 -7.82
CA ALA A 664 -2.17 20.09 -7.35
C ALA A 664 -1.11 19.93 -6.25
N THR A 665 -1.36 19.02 -5.32
CA THR A 665 -0.54 18.82 -4.11
C THR A 665 -0.17 17.35 -3.97
N ASP A 666 1.11 17.05 -3.76
CA ASP A 666 1.56 15.72 -3.37
C ASP A 666 1.58 15.60 -1.84
N THR A 667 1.24 14.41 -1.33
CA THR A 667 1.24 14.11 0.12
C THR A 667 2.05 12.84 0.41
N ALA A 668 2.90 12.88 1.43
CA ALA A 668 3.60 11.71 1.98
C ALA A 668 3.39 11.68 3.50
N ASP A 669 3.11 10.50 4.06
CA ASP A 669 2.90 10.29 5.51
C ASP A 669 1.86 11.25 6.16
N GLY A 670 0.85 11.66 5.38
CA GLY A 670 -0.20 12.59 5.82
C GLY A 670 0.17 14.07 5.74
N ALA A 671 1.40 14.42 5.35
CA ALA A 671 1.85 15.80 5.17
C ALA A 671 1.95 16.19 3.69
N MET A 672 1.65 17.45 3.36
CA MET A 672 1.86 17.99 2.02
C MET A 672 3.36 18.19 1.77
N THR A 673 3.89 17.68 0.65
CA THR A 673 5.32 17.68 0.37
C THR A 673 5.72 18.60 -0.78
N SER A 674 4.89 18.68 -1.82
CA SER A 674 5.15 19.55 -2.97
C SER A 674 3.86 20.02 -3.62
N ILE A 675 3.96 21.14 -4.33
CA ILE A 675 2.90 21.70 -5.16
C ILE A 675 3.29 21.71 -6.62
N SER A 676 2.32 21.64 -7.50
CA SER A 676 2.54 21.77 -8.94
C SER A 676 1.33 22.44 -9.59
N MET A 677 1.58 23.10 -10.71
CA MET A 677 0.57 23.78 -11.49
C MET A 677 0.47 23.09 -12.86
N HIS A 678 -0.76 22.95 -13.37
CA HIS A 678 -0.95 22.33 -14.68
C HIS A 678 -0.34 23.23 -15.77
N PRO A 679 0.39 22.70 -16.78
CA PRO A 679 1.08 23.52 -17.79
C PRO A 679 0.20 24.57 -18.50
N LEU A 680 -1.09 24.29 -18.67
CA LEU A 680 -2.04 25.26 -19.24
C LEU A 680 -2.37 26.46 -18.33
N ILE A 681 -2.12 26.37 -17.03
CA ILE A 681 -2.37 27.46 -16.07
C ILE A 681 -1.18 28.44 -16.05
N HIS A 682 0.03 28.00 -16.42
CA HIS A 682 1.22 28.85 -16.49
C HIS A 682 1.17 29.91 -17.61
N VAL A 683 0.30 29.74 -18.62
CA VAL A 683 0.36 30.47 -19.91
C VAL A 683 -0.47 31.73 -19.93
#